data_AF-A0A978UN61-F1
#
_entry.id   AF-A0A978UN61-F1
#
_cell.length_a   1.000
_cell.length_b   1.000
_cell.length_c   1.000
_cell.angle_alpha   90.00
_cell.angle_beta   90.00
_cell.angle_gamma   90.00
#
_symmetry.space_group_name_H-M   'P 1'
#
loop_
_entity.id
_entity.type
_entity.pdbx_description
1 polymer ?
#
loop_
_entity_poly.entity_id
_entity_poly.type
_entity_poly.pdbx_seq_one_letter_code
_entity_poly.pdbx_strand_id
1 'polypeptide(L)'
;MGRTIQVSGFPSSVSAELVKKFLENLTGEGTVYAIKLRKFKNGGRYYAIVQFTSTRDAEFIISLAGARLWYGTSYLTARSMDTDIVAKPRTYLHSLENITLHFGCQISKEKFSVLWKRENVSVDFGIGLRRLHFHFMYQYVEYKLQLSYENIWQIELHRPLGQTVKYLLIQLYGAPRIYEKDVPSSGDVYEDPIFNFFKDTPDDQWVRATDFTPSCRIGQSSALCLELPSGPRLPNFKENFAYYKESEGRFSLETGFPFSCNLDLVPIVGPPLDVHLPYDIIFKINALLQQGCLTGPSLDAAFYRLVDPRRINVACIEHALDKLYNLKECCYEPSTWLNEQYRKYFKSKRPPKSPMISLDAGLVYVRRVQITPCKVYFFGPEINVSNRVLRHYPNHIDNFLRVSFVDEELDKMFSTDLSPRNSATKTGLYKRVLSVLRDGIVIGNKKFEFLAFSSSQLRDNSTWMFAPSDGITAADIREWMGDFRQIRNVAKYAARLGQSFGSSTETLSVSRHEVEKIPDIEVVYGGVKYAFSDGIGKISSEFARKVASKCGCNGVTPSAFQIRYGGYKGVVAVDPTSSFKLSLRKSMCKYESDNIKLDVLAYSKFQPCFLNRQLISLLSTLGVEDQVFLKKQSKAVQQLDAILTDPLRAQEALDLMSPGENTNVLKELLMCGYKPDTEPYLSMMLQTFRASKLLELRTKSRIFIPDGRAMMGCLDETRTLEYGQVFVQFSGSRYRQFGDSPMLGGNGTKQRFIVTGSVVVAKNPCLHPGDVRVLRAVNVSELHHMVDCVVFPQKGSSSLYAFEDQEVYG
;
A
#
# COMPACT_ATOMS: atom_id res chain seq x y z
N MET A 1 15.80 20.28 -25.11
CA MET A 1 14.50 19.59 -25.11
C MET A 1 13.85 19.83 -26.47
N GLY A 2 12.90 18.99 -26.86
CA GLY A 2 12.13 19.17 -28.10
C GLY A 2 11.26 20.43 -28.06
N ARG A 3 10.69 20.79 -29.21
CA ARG A 3 9.74 21.91 -29.34
C ARG A 3 8.59 21.52 -30.26
N THR A 4 7.38 21.94 -29.93
CA THR A 4 6.18 21.67 -30.72
C THR A 4 5.77 22.87 -31.57
N ILE A 5 5.38 22.59 -32.82
CA ILE A 5 4.90 23.57 -33.78
C ILE A 5 3.60 23.09 -34.43
N GLN A 6 2.82 24.01 -34.97
CA GLN A 6 1.69 23.69 -35.83
C GLN A 6 2.04 24.07 -37.27
N VAL A 7 2.03 23.09 -38.17
CA VAL A 7 2.21 23.27 -39.62
C VAL A 7 0.86 23.12 -40.31
N SER A 8 0.42 24.16 -41.01
CA SER A 8 -0.92 24.25 -41.60
C SER A 8 -0.83 24.30 -43.13
N GLY A 9 -1.81 23.70 -43.81
CA GLY A 9 -1.92 23.78 -45.27
C GLY A 9 -1.89 22.45 -46.00
N PHE A 10 -1.79 21.32 -45.29
CA PHE A 10 -1.75 20.01 -45.93
C PHE A 10 -3.09 19.62 -46.59
N PRO A 11 -3.07 18.85 -47.70
CA PRO A 11 -4.28 18.38 -48.37
C PRO A 11 -5.04 17.35 -47.52
N SER A 12 -6.33 17.15 -47.79
CA SER A 12 -7.20 16.28 -46.98
C SER A 12 -6.90 14.78 -47.08
N SER A 13 -6.10 14.35 -48.04
CA SER A 13 -5.70 12.95 -48.26
C SER A 13 -4.38 12.59 -47.57
N VAL A 14 -3.71 13.54 -46.91
CA VAL A 14 -2.42 13.30 -46.28
C VAL A 14 -2.55 12.46 -45.01
N SER A 15 -1.58 11.58 -44.74
CA SER A 15 -1.47 10.84 -43.48
C SER A 15 -0.36 11.41 -42.61
N ALA A 16 -0.40 11.13 -41.31
CA ALA A 16 0.66 11.49 -40.37
C ALA A 16 2.02 10.93 -40.80
N GLU A 17 2.07 9.72 -41.36
CA GLU A 17 3.29 9.11 -41.89
C GLU A 17 3.88 9.87 -43.08
N LEU A 18 3.03 10.37 -44.00
CA LEU A 18 3.49 11.20 -45.11
C LEU A 18 3.99 12.57 -44.65
N VAL A 19 3.36 13.15 -43.63
CA VAL A 19 3.84 14.39 -43.00
C VAL A 19 5.19 14.15 -42.32
N LYS A 20 5.34 13.04 -41.58
CA LYS A 20 6.61 12.65 -40.94
C LYS A 20 7.73 12.57 -41.97
N LYS A 21 7.57 11.76 -43.01
CA LYS A 21 8.58 11.58 -44.07
C LYS A 21 8.97 12.91 -44.72
N PHE A 22 7.98 13.77 -45.01
CA PHE A 22 8.25 15.08 -45.58
C PHE A 22 9.10 15.97 -44.67
N LEU A 23 8.76 16.05 -43.39
CA LEU A 23 9.49 16.88 -42.44
C LEU A 23 10.88 16.32 -42.15
N GLU A 24 11.01 15.01 -41.96
CA GLU A 24 12.30 14.35 -41.72
C GLU A 24 13.23 14.39 -42.94
N ASN A 25 12.71 14.47 -44.17
CA ASN A 25 13.55 14.75 -45.34
C ASN A 25 14.22 16.14 -45.28
N LEU A 26 13.65 17.09 -44.53
CA LEU A 26 14.19 18.44 -44.36
C LEU A 26 15.08 18.54 -43.11
N THR A 27 14.68 17.91 -42.01
CA THR A 27 15.36 18.03 -40.71
C THR A 27 16.31 16.88 -40.41
N GLY A 28 16.23 15.77 -41.14
CA GLY A 28 16.94 14.52 -40.90
C GLY A 28 16.03 13.42 -40.33
N GLU A 29 16.36 12.17 -40.62
CA GLU A 29 15.59 11.01 -40.16
C GLU A 29 15.57 10.92 -38.62
N GLY A 30 14.39 10.63 -38.04
CA GLY A 30 14.20 10.47 -36.60
C GLY A 30 14.10 11.77 -35.79
N THR A 31 14.02 12.92 -36.46
CA THR A 31 13.87 14.24 -35.82
C THR A 31 12.43 14.56 -35.38
N VAL A 32 11.43 13.87 -35.93
CA VAL A 32 10.03 14.03 -35.53
C VAL A 32 9.71 13.09 -34.36
N TYR A 33 9.25 13.63 -33.25
CA TYR A 33 8.87 12.88 -32.05
C TYR A 33 7.38 12.49 -32.05
N ALA A 34 6.48 13.39 -32.42
CA ALA A 34 5.06 13.09 -32.49
C ALA A 34 4.34 14.00 -33.50
N ILE A 35 3.25 13.50 -34.10
CA ILE A 35 2.37 14.24 -35.01
C ILE A 35 0.92 13.99 -34.62
N LYS A 36 0.12 15.07 -34.54
CA LYS A 36 -1.34 15.02 -34.53
C LYS A 36 -1.88 15.80 -35.71
N LEU A 37 -2.41 15.09 -36.70
CA LEU A 37 -3.01 15.63 -37.91
C LEU A 37 -4.50 15.89 -37.68
N ARG A 38 -4.97 17.12 -37.89
CA ARG A 38 -6.35 17.54 -37.58
C ARG A 38 -6.91 18.44 -38.68
N LYS A 39 -8.24 18.49 -38.78
CA LYS A 39 -8.97 19.28 -39.78
C LYS A 39 -9.41 20.63 -39.19
N PHE A 40 -9.33 21.70 -39.98
CA PHE A 40 -9.92 22.99 -39.59
C PHE A 40 -11.45 22.92 -39.59
N LYS A 41 -12.11 23.58 -38.62
CA LYS A 41 -13.58 23.63 -38.50
C LYS A 41 -14.28 24.21 -39.74
N ASN A 42 -13.60 25.05 -40.51
CA ASN A 42 -14.17 25.77 -41.67
C ASN A 42 -13.89 25.10 -43.04
N GLY A 43 -13.35 23.86 -43.06
CA GLY A 43 -13.28 23.01 -44.26
C GLY A 43 -12.08 23.22 -45.20
N GLY A 44 -11.65 22.13 -45.86
CA GLY A 44 -10.70 22.08 -46.98
C GLY A 44 -9.31 21.50 -46.66
N ARG A 45 -8.61 22.03 -45.65
CA ARG A 45 -7.20 21.70 -45.37
C ARG A 45 -6.97 21.17 -43.97
N TYR A 46 -5.87 20.43 -43.80
CA TYR A 46 -5.43 19.87 -42.54
C TYR A 46 -4.25 20.68 -41.97
N TYR A 47 -4.09 20.62 -40.66
CA TYR A 47 -2.90 21.07 -39.95
C TYR A 47 -2.32 19.91 -39.14
N ALA A 48 -1.00 19.86 -39.10
CA ALA A 48 -0.25 18.92 -38.26
C ALA A 48 0.31 19.68 -37.07
N ILE A 49 -0.02 19.24 -35.85
CA ILE A 49 0.74 19.60 -34.66
C ILE A 49 1.92 18.62 -34.63
N VAL A 50 3.15 19.12 -34.67
CA VAL A 50 4.37 18.33 -34.78
C VAL A 50 5.31 18.69 -33.64
N GLN A 51 5.69 17.68 -32.84
CA GLN A 51 6.72 17.81 -31.83
C GLN A 51 8.03 17.26 -32.39
N PHE A 52 9.09 18.07 -32.38
CA PHE A 52 10.44 17.66 -32.78
C PHE A 52 11.27 17.22 -31.58
N THR A 53 12.30 16.41 -31.80
CA THR A 53 13.24 15.97 -30.77
C THR A 53 14.18 17.10 -30.31
N SER A 54 14.39 18.12 -31.14
CA SER A 54 15.19 19.32 -30.83
C SER A 54 14.47 20.63 -31.16
N THR A 55 14.78 21.69 -30.41
CA THR A 55 14.29 23.06 -30.68
C THR A 55 14.77 23.57 -32.04
N ARG A 56 15.99 23.19 -32.46
CA ARG A 56 16.62 23.66 -33.69
C ARG A 56 15.83 23.22 -34.92
N ASP A 57 15.36 21.98 -34.94
CA ASP A 57 14.60 21.42 -36.07
C ASP A 57 13.24 22.10 -36.21
N ALA A 58 12.58 22.36 -35.07
CA ALA A 58 11.32 23.10 -35.05
C ALA A 58 11.48 24.54 -35.58
N GLU A 59 12.53 25.25 -35.17
CA GLU A 59 12.83 26.61 -35.64
C GLU A 59 13.23 26.63 -37.12
N PHE A 60 13.95 25.61 -37.58
CA PHE A 60 14.30 25.44 -38.98
C PHE A 60 13.06 25.32 -39.86
N ILE A 61 12.09 24.49 -39.48
CA ILE A 61 10.81 24.36 -40.21
C ILE A 61 10.00 25.66 -40.19
N ILE A 62 9.99 26.41 -39.07
CA ILE A 62 9.33 27.72 -39.01
C ILE A 62 9.97 28.70 -39.99
N SER A 63 11.31 28.74 -40.04
CA SER A 63 12.05 29.60 -40.97
C SER A 63 11.75 29.24 -42.44
N LEU A 64 11.78 27.95 -42.78
CA LEU A 64 11.45 27.47 -44.13
C LEU A 64 10.01 27.81 -44.52
N ALA A 65 9.05 27.69 -43.60
CA ALA A 65 7.67 28.08 -43.86
C ALA A 65 7.50 29.59 -44.11
N GLY A 66 8.30 30.43 -43.42
CA GLY A 66 8.39 31.87 -43.70
C GLY A 66 9.00 32.19 -45.07
N ALA A 67 9.92 31.35 -45.55
CA ALA A 67 10.60 31.48 -46.85
C ALA A 67 9.88 30.80 -48.03
N ARG A 68 8.61 30.38 -47.84
CA ARG A 68 7.75 29.64 -48.79
C ARG A 68 8.01 28.13 -48.89
N LEU A 69 7.63 27.38 -47.86
CA LEU A 69 7.64 25.91 -47.85
C LEU A 69 6.41 25.33 -48.56
N TRP A 70 6.62 24.33 -49.42
CA TRP A 70 5.56 23.65 -50.18
C TRP A 70 5.52 22.15 -49.92
N TYR A 71 4.30 21.60 -49.87
CA TYR A 71 4.02 20.17 -49.89
C TYR A 71 3.18 19.84 -51.12
N GLY A 72 3.80 19.26 -52.16
CA GLY A 72 3.17 19.14 -53.47
C GLY A 72 2.75 20.52 -54.00
N THR A 73 1.47 20.71 -54.30
CA THR A 73 0.89 21.99 -54.74
C THR A 73 0.35 22.86 -53.58
N SER A 74 0.55 22.44 -52.32
CA SER A 74 0.02 23.11 -51.15
C SER A 74 1.08 23.95 -50.45
N TYR A 75 0.80 25.23 -50.27
CA TYR A 75 1.62 26.15 -49.46
C TYR A 75 1.46 25.87 -47.97
N LEU A 76 2.58 25.75 -47.24
CA LEU A 76 2.59 25.49 -45.80
C LEU A 76 2.94 26.74 -44.99
N THR A 77 2.26 26.92 -43.86
CA THR A 77 2.62 27.89 -42.82
C THR A 77 2.92 27.18 -41.51
N ALA A 78 3.84 27.70 -40.71
CA ALA A 78 4.20 27.11 -39.42
C ALA A 78 4.19 28.15 -38.29
N ARG A 79 3.76 27.76 -37.10
CA ARG A 79 3.80 28.57 -35.88
C ARG A 79 4.21 27.75 -34.66
N SER A 80 4.86 28.38 -33.69
CA SER A 80 5.18 27.73 -32.40
C SER A 80 3.91 27.42 -31.61
N MET A 81 3.94 26.34 -30.84
CA MET A 81 2.92 25.99 -29.84
C MET A 81 3.49 26.17 -28.43
N ASP A 82 2.65 26.54 -27.47
CA ASP A 82 3.03 26.66 -26.05
C ASP A 82 2.95 25.32 -25.30
N THR A 83 2.26 24.35 -25.88
CA THR A 83 2.02 23.03 -25.29
C THR A 83 2.61 21.94 -26.17
N ASP A 84 3.43 21.08 -25.58
CA ASP A 84 3.93 19.89 -26.25
C ASP A 84 2.85 18.81 -26.40
N ILE A 85 2.96 17.99 -27.45
CA ILE A 85 2.10 16.82 -27.64
C ILE A 85 2.36 15.81 -26.51
N VAL A 86 3.63 15.60 -26.19
CA VAL A 86 4.12 14.74 -25.11
C VAL A 86 4.99 15.60 -24.19
N ALA A 87 4.47 15.93 -23.00
CA ALA A 87 5.09 16.88 -22.07
C ALA A 87 6.46 16.42 -21.51
N LYS A 88 6.73 15.10 -21.48
CA LYS A 88 8.00 14.51 -21.04
C LYS A 88 8.37 13.34 -21.95
N PRO A 89 8.98 13.61 -23.12
CA PRO A 89 9.45 12.58 -24.04
C PRO A 89 10.37 11.59 -23.32
N ARG A 90 10.29 10.30 -23.65
CA ARG A 90 11.21 9.30 -23.11
C ARG A 90 12.57 9.49 -23.76
N THR A 91 13.62 9.54 -22.94
CA THR A 91 15.01 9.56 -23.41
C THR A 91 15.71 8.33 -22.88
N TYR A 92 15.88 7.33 -23.75
CA TYR A 92 16.68 6.15 -23.48
C TYR A 92 18.16 6.47 -23.74
N LEU A 93 19.03 6.05 -22.82
CA LEU A 93 20.48 6.28 -22.94
C LEU A 93 21.13 5.19 -23.80
N HIS A 94 20.61 3.97 -23.68
CA HIS A 94 21.08 2.78 -24.37
C HIS A 94 19.89 2.01 -24.94
N SER A 95 20.05 1.48 -26.14
CA SER A 95 19.11 0.58 -26.81
C SER A 95 19.89 -0.60 -27.38
N LEU A 96 19.44 -1.82 -27.08
CA LEU A 96 19.98 -3.07 -27.59
C LEU A 96 18.93 -3.74 -28.46
N GLU A 97 19.27 -3.98 -29.72
CA GLU A 97 18.36 -4.57 -30.71
C GLU A 97 18.73 -6.02 -31.02
N ASN A 98 17.75 -6.79 -31.50
CA ASN A 98 17.90 -8.18 -31.94
C ASN A 98 18.53 -9.12 -30.88
N ILE A 99 18.18 -8.92 -29.61
CA ILE A 99 18.63 -9.82 -28.53
C ILE A 99 17.70 -11.02 -28.39
N THR A 100 18.21 -12.13 -27.86
CA THR A 100 17.37 -13.25 -27.39
C THR A 100 17.16 -13.13 -25.89
N LEU A 101 15.90 -12.99 -25.48
CA LEU A 101 15.47 -12.90 -24.10
C LEU A 101 15.07 -14.29 -23.60
N HIS A 102 15.73 -14.77 -22.57
CA HIS A 102 15.44 -16.03 -21.90
C HIS A 102 14.88 -15.77 -20.50
N PHE A 103 13.74 -16.37 -20.18
CA PHE A 103 13.14 -16.40 -18.85
C PHE A 103 13.40 -17.77 -18.22
N GLY A 104 13.87 -17.79 -16.97
CA GLY A 104 14.14 -19.05 -16.30
C GLY A 104 14.72 -18.93 -14.90
N CYS A 105 15.48 -19.95 -14.51
CA CYS A 105 16.11 -20.06 -13.20
C CYS A 105 17.60 -20.40 -13.35
N GLN A 106 18.45 -19.67 -12.66
CA GLN A 106 19.83 -20.11 -12.48
C GLN A 106 19.83 -21.34 -11.56
N ILE A 107 20.41 -22.46 -12.01
CA ILE A 107 20.45 -23.72 -11.25
C ILE A 107 21.84 -24.04 -10.70
N SER A 108 22.87 -23.34 -11.18
CA SER A 108 24.20 -23.31 -10.59
C SER A 108 24.92 -22.03 -11.02
N LYS A 109 26.12 -21.76 -10.51
CA LYS A 109 26.93 -20.61 -10.97
C LYS A 109 27.23 -20.63 -12.47
N GLU A 110 27.16 -21.80 -13.12
CA GLU A 110 27.54 -22.03 -14.52
C GLU A 110 26.36 -22.41 -15.42
N LYS A 111 25.17 -22.60 -14.87
CA LYS A 111 24.01 -23.16 -15.60
C LYS A 111 22.74 -22.37 -15.36
N PHE A 112 22.03 -22.11 -16.45
CA PHE A 112 20.73 -21.45 -16.45
C PHE A 112 19.69 -22.32 -17.14
N SER A 113 18.61 -22.64 -16.43
CA SER A 113 17.49 -23.41 -16.94
C SER A 113 16.46 -22.49 -17.59
N VAL A 114 16.31 -22.56 -18.90
CA VAL A 114 15.43 -21.73 -19.72
C VAL A 114 14.02 -22.32 -19.74
N LEU A 115 13.04 -21.61 -19.19
CA LEU A 115 11.63 -21.99 -19.21
C LEU A 115 10.92 -21.46 -20.46
N TRP A 116 11.27 -20.24 -20.88
CA TRP A 116 10.71 -19.59 -22.07
C TRP A 116 11.75 -18.70 -22.73
N LYS A 117 11.71 -18.57 -24.06
CA LYS A 117 12.62 -17.70 -24.81
C LYS A 117 11.89 -16.92 -25.90
N ARG A 118 12.42 -15.74 -26.22
CA ARG A 118 11.98 -14.92 -27.35
C ARG A 118 13.16 -14.27 -28.06
N GLU A 119 13.20 -14.44 -29.37
CA GLU A 119 14.15 -13.79 -30.28
C GLU A 119 13.57 -12.46 -30.78
N ASN A 120 14.43 -11.60 -31.33
CA ASN A 120 14.06 -10.28 -31.86
C ASN A 120 13.40 -9.38 -30.81
N VAL A 121 14.02 -9.31 -29.63
CA VAL A 121 13.61 -8.41 -28.55
C VAL A 121 14.48 -7.16 -28.60
N SER A 122 13.87 -5.98 -28.43
CA SER A 122 14.58 -4.72 -28.19
C SER A 122 14.57 -4.39 -26.70
N VAL A 123 15.67 -3.79 -26.21
CA VAL A 123 15.82 -3.41 -24.79
C VAL A 123 16.33 -1.99 -24.65
N ASP A 124 15.53 -1.14 -24.00
CA ASP A 124 15.85 0.26 -23.77
C ASP A 124 16.03 0.58 -22.29
N PHE A 125 17.11 1.31 -21.95
CA PHE A 125 17.43 1.68 -20.56
C PHE A 125 18.34 2.92 -20.43
N GLY A 126 18.53 3.41 -19.20
CA GLY A 126 19.42 4.54 -18.90
C GLY A 126 19.31 5.07 -17.47
N ILE A 127 20.30 5.88 -17.06
CA ILE A 127 20.52 6.38 -15.68
C ILE A 127 19.27 7.07 -15.08
N GLY A 128 18.53 7.85 -15.88
CA GLY A 128 17.38 8.64 -15.39
C GLY A 128 16.06 7.87 -15.24
N LEU A 129 15.89 6.73 -15.93
CA LEU A 129 14.61 5.99 -15.97
C LEU A 129 14.50 4.93 -14.86
N ARG A 130 15.63 4.40 -14.38
CA ARG A 130 15.72 3.28 -13.39
C ARG A 130 14.82 2.08 -13.75
N ARG A 131 14.65 1.82 -15.04
CA ARG A 131 13.84 0.73 -15.61
C ARG A 131 14.46 0.20 -16.90
N LEU A 132 14.38 -1.11 -17.10
CA LEU A 132 14.60 -1.77 -18.40
C LEU A 132 13.25 -1.95 -19.09
N HIS A 133 13.17 -1.54 -20.36
CA HIS A 133 11.99 -1.73 -21.20
C HIS A 133 12.30 -2.76 -22.27
N PHE A 134 11.52 -3.84 -22.33
CA PHE A 134 11.64 -4.85 -23.38
C PHE A 134 10.45 -4.71 -24.32
N HIS A 135 10.67 -4.69 -25.63
CA HIS A 135 9.61 -4.67 -26.62
C HIS A 135 9.76 -5.83 -27.59
N PHE A 136 8.65 -6.51 -27.89
CA PHE A 136 8.61 -7.59 -28.87
C PHE A 136 7.17 -7.93 -29.29
N MET A 137 7.03 -8.54 -30.46
CA MET A 137 5.78 -9.16 -30.90
C MET A 137 5.71 -10.62 -30.44
N TYR A 138 4.55 -11.10 -30.01
CA TYR A 138 4.27 -12.51 -29.74
C TYR A 138 2.80 -12.82 -30.07
N GLN A 139 2.56 -13.89 -30.85
CA GLN A 139 1.20 -14.27 -31.30
C GLN A 139 0.37 -13.11 -31.87
N TYR A 140 0.99 -12.27 -32.71
CA TYR A 140 0.38 -11.08 -33.32
C TYR A 140 0.01 -9.94 -32.36
N VAL A 141 0.43 -10.03 -31.10
CA VAL A 141 0.27 -8.97 -30.09
C VAL A 141 1.61 -8.34 -29.78
N GLU A 142 1.64 -7.01 -29.67
CA GLU A 142 2.82 -6.25 -29.25
C GLU A 142 2.87 -6.20 -27.72
N TYR A 143 3.99 -6.64 -27.14
CA TYR A 143 4.21 -6.64 -25.70
C TYR A 143 5.31 -5.66 -25.30
N LYS A 144 5.09 -5.00 -24.16
CA LYS A 144 6.09 -4.19 -23.46
C LYS A 144 6.27 -4.76 -22.05
N LEU A 145 7.50 -5.13 -21.71
CA LEU A 145 7.87 -5.50 -20.34
C LEU A 145 8.62 -4.36 -19.68
N GLN A 146 8.25 -4.01 -18.45
CA GLN A 146 8.97 -3.01 -17.66
C GLN A 146 9.55 -3.66 -16.41
N LEU A 147 10.89 -3.73 -16.34
CA LEU A 147 11.59 -4.21 -15.16
C LEU A 147 12.17 -3.02 -14.38
N SER A 148 11.62 -2.77 -13.18
CA SER A 148 12.16 -1.80 -12.23
C SER A 148 13.53 -2.24 -11.72
N TYR A 149 14.45 -1.30 -11.54
CA TYR A 149 15.76 -1.59 -10.93
C TYR A 149 15.63 -2.08 -9.48
N GLU A 150 14.55 -1.71 -8.78
CA GLU A 150 14.29 -2.20 -7.42
C GLU A 150 13.92 -3.69 -7.38
N ASN A 151 13.50 -4.24 -8.53
CA ASN A 151 13.20 -5.67 -8.68
C ASN A 151 14.41 -6.48 -9.15
N ILE A 152 15.61 -5.87 -9.25
CA ILE A 152 16.85 -6.53 -9.66
C ILE A 152 17.71 -6.80 -8.42
N TRP A 153 18.03 -8.08 -8.18
CA TRP A 153 18.95 -8.50 -7.13
C TRP A 153 20.41 -8.23 -7.55
N GLN A 154 20.81 -8.75 -8.70
CA GLN A 154 22.17 -8.66 -9.22
C GLN A 154 22.15 -8.79 -10.74
N ILE A 155 23.12 -8.16 -11.40
CA ILE A 155 23.42 -8.37 -12.81
C ILE A 155 24.81 -8.96 -12.96
N GLU A 156 24.93 -10.02 -13.74
CA GLU A 156 26.20 -10.69 -14.04
C GLU A 156 26.38 -10.82 -15.56
N LEU A 157 27.50 -10.30 -16.07
CA LEU A 157 27.89 -10.48 -17.46
C LEU A 157 28.84 -11.67 -17.57
N HIS A 158 28.36 -12.75 -18.21
CA HIS A 158 29.16 -13.92 -18.52
C HIS A 158 29.79 -13.79 -19.91
N ARG A 159 31.11 -14.04 -19.97
CA ARG A 159 31.91 -14.11 -21.20
C ARG A 159 32.59 -15.49 -21.29
N PRO A 160 31.86 -16.55 -21.68
CA PRO A 160 32.41 -17.89 -21.66
C PRO A 160 33.62 -18.02 -22.57
N LEU A 161 34.71 -18.61 -22.05
CA LEU A 161 35.94 -18.83 -22.80
C LEU A 161 35.67 -19.64 -24.08
N GLY A 162 36.11 -19.11 -25.22
CA GLY A 162 35.96 -19.76 -26.52
C GLY A 162 34.60 -19.58 -27.19
N GLN A 163 33.67 -18.81 -26.61
CA GLN A 163 32.40 -18.44 -27.26
C GLN A 163 32.38 -16.94 -27.62
N THR A 164 31.82 -16.62 -28.79
CA THR A 164 31.61 -15.22 -29.20
C THR A 164 30.38 -14.59 -28.52
N VAL A 165 29.44 -15.43 -28.12
CA VAL A 165 28.19 -15.05 -27.47
C VAL A 165 28.45 -14.65 -26.02
N LYS A 166 27.81 -13.56 -25.59
CA LYS A 166 27.88 -13.05 -24.21
C LYS A 166 26.49 -13.13 -23.60
N TYR A 167 26.42 -13.39 -22.30
CA TYR A 167 25.16 -13.54 -21.59
C TYR A 167 25.07 -12.51 -20.47
N LEU A 168 24.02 -11.70 -20.47
CA LEU A 168 23.69 -10.82 -19.34
C LEU A 168 22.62 -11.48 -18.48
N LEU A 169 23.03 -12.03 -17.34
CA LEU A 169 22.14 -12.63 -16.36
C LEU A 169 21.63 -11.56 -15.40
N ILE A 170 20.32 -11.44 -15.28
CA ILE A 170 19.63 -10.49 -14.38
C ILE A 170 18.84 -11.32 -13.37
N GLN A 171 19.32 -11.39 -12.14
CA GLN A 171 18.65 -12.06 -11.04
C GLN A 171 17.57 -11.14 -10.44
N LEU A 172 16.39 -11.68 -10.15
CA LEU A 172 15.20 -10.88 -9.84
C LEU A 172 14.70 -11.08 -8.40
N TYR A 173 14.26 -9.99 -7.77
CA TYR A 173 13.31 -10.03 -6.65
C TYR A 173 11.86 -10.12 -7.14
N GLY A 174 11.55 -9.35 -8.18
CA GLY A 174 10.20 -9.17 -8.73
C GLY A 174 10.13 -9.47 -10.23
N ALA A 175 8.96 -9.87 -10.73
CA ALA A 175 8.75 -10.01 -12.16
C ALA A 175 8.70 -8.64 -12.86
N PRO A 176 8.93 -8.56 -14.19
CA PRO A 176 8.64 -7.33 -14.93
C PRO A 176 7.12 -7.11 -15.04
N ARG A 177 6.68 -5.85 -15.05
CA ARG A 177 5.31 -5.51 -15.42
C ARG A 177 5.09 -5.82 -16.90
N ILE A 178 4.00 -6.52 -17.21
CA ILE A 178 3.64 -6.89 -18.56
C ILE A 178 2.56 -5.95 -19.09
N TYR A 179 2.77 -5.41 -20.27
CA TYR A 179 1.77 -4.64 -20.99
C TYR A 179 1.55 -5.25 -22.37
N GLU A 180 0.31 -5.31 -22.79
CA GLU A 180 -0.08 -5.59 -24.17
C GLU A 180 -0.60 -4.31 -24.79
N LYS A 181 -0.31 -4.11 -26.08
CA LYS A 181 -0.80 -2.96 -26.82
C LYS A 181 -2.27 -3.18 -27.15
N ASP A 182 -3.12 -2.24 -26.73
CA ASP A 182 -4.54 -2.28 -27.10
C ASP A 182 -4.67 -2.05 -28.61
N VAL A 183 -5.54 -2.83 -29.27
CA VAL A 183 -5.82 -2.64 -30.69
C VAL A 183 -6.93 -1.59 -30.77
N PRO A 184 -6.68 -0.41 -31.37
CA PRO A 184 -7.66 0.67 -31.36
C PRO A 184 -9.01 0.19 -31.90
N SER A 185 -10.10 0.47 -31.19
CA SER A 185 -11.43 0.33 -31.77
C SER A 185 -11.54 1.33 -32.92
N SER A 186 -11.65 0.82 -34.15
CA SER A 186 -11.79 1.60 -35.37
C SER A 186 -12.95 2.61 -35.23
N GLY A 187 -12.64 3.89 -35.05
CA GLY A 187 -13.65 4.94 -34.93
C GLY A 187 -13.18 6.24 -34.25
N ASP A 188 -12.14 6.19 -33.40
CA ASP A 188 -11.62 7.40 -32.75
C ASP A 188 -10.48 8.05 -33.55
N VAL A 189 -10.73 9.26 -34.06
CA VAL A 189 -9.75 10.11 -34.77
C VAL A 189 -8.54 10.45 -33.87
N TYR A 190 -8.68 10.38 -32.55
CA TYR A 190 -7.58 10.61 -31.60
C TYR A 190 -6.58 9.45 -31.51
N GLU A 191 -6.96 8.25 -31.94
CA GLU A 191 -6.14 7.02 -31.85
C GLU A 191 -5.77 6.41 -33.22
N ASP A 192 -6.38 6.89 -34.31
CA ASP A 192 -6.13 6.40 -35.67
C ASP A 192 -4.69 6.72 -36.14
N PRO A 193 -3.88 5.72 -36.54
CA PRO A 193 -2.52 5.91 -37.03
C PRO A 193 -2.43 6.70 -38.35
N ILE A 194 -3.52 6.83 -39.10
CA ILE A 194 -3.59 7.73 -40.27
C ILE A 194 -3.45 9.18 -39.83
N PHE A 195 -3.98 9.54 -38.65
CA PHE A 195 -4.02 10.92 -38.16
C PHE A 195 -3.02 11.18 -37.03
N ASN A 196 -2.36 10.17 -36.48
CA ASN A 196 -1.47 10.31 -35.34
C ASN A 196 -0.20 9.49 -35.54
N PHE A 197 0.96 10.09 -35.25
CA PHE A 197 2.23 9.40 -35.17
C PHE A 197 2.88 9.72 -33.83
N PHE A 198 3.45 8.72 -33.18
CA PHE A 198 4.27 8.90 -31.99
C PHE A 198 5.50 8.03 -32.12
N LYS A 199 6.67 8.59 -31.85
CA LYS A 199 7.94 7.85 -31.84
C LYS A 199 7.92 6.73 -30.80
N ASP A 200 7.37 7.03 -29.62
CA ASP A 200 7.10 6.05 -28.57
C ASP A 200 5.59 5.84 -28.44
N THR A 201 5.14 4.58 -28.36
CA THR A 201 3.73 4.26 -28.13
C THR A 201 3.24 4.93 -26.83
N PRO A 202 2.21 5.79 -26.89
CA PRO A 202 1.63 6.48 -25.73
C PRO A 202 1.21 5.51 -24.61
N ASP A 203 1.30 5.94 -23.35
CA ASP A 203 1.02 5.07 -22.20
C ASP A 203 -0.44 4.62 -22.09
N ASP A 204 -1.37 5.39 -22.65
CA ASP A 204 -2.79 5.08 -22.74
C ASP A 204 -3.12 3.95 -23.73
N GLN A 205 -2.21 3.64 -24.65
CA GLN A 205 -2.35 2.50 -25.57
C GLN A 205 -1.82 1.18 -25.01
N TRP A 206 -1.24 1.20 -23.80
CA TRP A 206 -0.71 0.01 -23.14
C TRP A 206 -1.64 -0.44 -22.02
N VAL A 207 -2.18 -1.66 -22.13
CA VAL A 207 -3.03 -2.26 -21.12
C VAL A 207 -2.18 -3.21 -20.26
N ARG A 208 -2.32 -3.12 -18.93
CA ARG A 208 -1.66 -4.08 -18.02
C ARG A 208 -2.18 -5.49 -18.29
N ALA A 209 -1.25 -6.42 -18.43
CA ALA A 209 -1.51 -7.83 -18.65
C ALA A 209 -0.89 -8.71 -17.55
N THR A 210 -1.37 -9.94 -17.47
CA THR A 210 -0.77 -11.04 -16.69
C THR A 210 0.27 -11.78 -17.54
N ASP A 211 0.88 -12.81 -16.98
CA ASP A 211 1.77 -13.71 -17.73
C ASP A 211 1.03 -14.36 -18.90
N PHE A 212 1.44 -14.02 -20.13
CA PHE A 212 0.87 -14.54 -21.38
C PHE A 212 1.51 -15.87 -21.82
N THR A 213 2.57 -16.31 -21.15
CA THR A 213 3.30 -17.51 -21.56
C THR A 213 2.56 -18.79 -21.13
N PRO A 214 2.67 -19.89 -21.90
CA PRO A 214 2.06 -21.16 -21.51
C PRO A 214 2.53 -21.62 -20.14
N SER A 215 1.60 -21.97 -19.26
CA SER A 215 1.87 -22.38 -17.87
C SER A 215 2.57 -21.30 -17.02
N CYS A 216 2.42 -20.02 -17.36
CA CYS A 216 2.95 -18.89 -16.60
C CYS A 216 4.46 -19.00 -16.29
N ARG A 217 5.29 -19.17 -17.33
CA ARG A 217 6.74 -19.36 -17.21
C ARG A 217 7.49 -18.10 -16.77
N ILE A 218 6.98 -16.90 -17.10
CA ILE A 218 7.54 -15.64 -16.58
C ILE A 218 7.36 -15.59 -15.06
N GLY A 219 6.17 -15.95 -14.57
CA GLY A 219 5.86 -16.03 -13.14
C GLY A 219 6.68 -17.10 -12.41
N GLN A 220 7.13 -18.16 -13.09
CA GLN A 220 8.01 -19.18 -12.50
C GLN A 220 9.50 -18.81 -12.52
N SER A 221 9.89 -17.79 -13.29
CA SER A 221 11.30 -17.44 -13.47
C SER A 221 11.84 -16.64 -12.29
N SER A 222 13.03 -16.99 -11.81
CA SER A 222 13.77 -16.21 -10.80
C SER A 222 14.81 -15.27 -11.42
N ALA A 223 15.06 -15.40 -12.73
CA ALA A 223 16.03 -14.60 -13.45
C ALA A 223 15.69 -14.47 -14.95
N LEU A 224 16.29 -13.45 -15.59
CA LEU A 224 16.31 -13.24 -17.03
C LEU A 224 17.74 -13.44 -17.53
N CYS A 225 17.92 -14.02 -18.71
CA CYS A 225 19.21 -14.09 -19.36
C CYS A 225 19.08 -13.48 -20.77
N LEU A 226 19.88 -12.45 -21.06
CA LEU A 226 19.94 -11.83 -22.38
C LEU A 226 21.12 -12.43 -23.12
N GLU A 227 20.85 -13.09 -24.23
CA GLU A 227 21.87 -13.50 -25.18
C GLU A 227 22.19 -12.31 -26.09
N LEU A 228 23.42 -11.80 -25.96
CA LEU A 228 23.85 -10.58 -26.63
C LEU A 228 24.51 -10.92 -27.97
N PRO A 229 24.22 -10.16 -29.04
CA PRO A 229 24.79 -10.40 -30.36
C PRO A 229 26.32 -10.23 -30.38
N SER A 230 26.94 -10.92 -31.33
CA SER A 230 28.38 -10.85 -31.63
C SER A 230 28.73 -9.47 -32.23
N GLY A 231 28.90 -8.45 -31.38
CA GLY A 231 29.06 -7.01 -31.72
C GLY A 231 27.77 -6.24 -31.40
N PRO A 232 27.75 -5.00 -30.84
CA PRO A 232 28.68 -3.85 -30.81
C PRO A 232 29.45 -3.68 -29.45
N ARG A 233 30.06 -2.51 -29.19
CA ARG A 233 30.60 -2.16 -27.86
C ARG A 233 29.45 -2.15 -26.85
N LEU A 234 29.47 -3.09 -25.91
CA LEU A 234 28.45 -3.15 -24.86
C LEU A 234 28.46 -1.86 -24.04
N PRO A 235 27.28 -1.38 -23.61
CA PRO A 235 27.20 -0.24 -22.70
C PRO A 235 27.91 -0.56 -21.38
N ASN A 236 28.37 0.47 -20.69
CA ASN A 236 29.00 0.29 -19.39
C ASN A 236 27.91 -0.04 -18.34
N PHE A 237 27.63 -1.33 -18.17
CA PHE A 237 26.66 -1.80 -17.20
C PHE A 237 27.04 -1.41 -15.76
N LYS A 238 28.34 -1.32 -15.44
CA LYS A 238 28.82 -0.91 -14.11
C LYS A 238 28.43 0.53 -13.76
N GLU A 239 28.37 1.42 -14.74
CA GLU A 239 27.90 2.82 -14.53
C GLU A 239 26.38 2.90 -14.34
N ASN A 240 25.64 1.91 -14.84
CA ASN A 240 24.18 1.90 -14.82
C ASN A 240 23.59 1.08 -13.65
N PHE A 241 24.35 0.16 -13.05
CA PHE A 241 23.87 -0.81 -12.05
C PHE A 241 24.83 -0.94 -10.86
N ALA A 242 24.30 -0.80 -9.64
CA ALA A 242 25.09 -0.86 -8.41
C ALA A 242 25.64 -2.27 -8.09
N TYR A 243 24.86 -3.32 -8.37
CA TYR A 243 25.21 -4.73 -8.10
C TYR A 243 25.58 -5.46 -9.40
N TYR A 244 26.69 -5.04 -10.01
CA TYR A 244 27.19 -5.60 -11.27
C TYR A 244 28.46 -6.44 -11.06
N LYS A 245 28.50 -7.63 -11.69
CA LYS A 245 29.67 -8.52 -11.71
C LYS A 245 29.97 -8.98 -13.13
N GLU A 246 31.22 -9.37 -13.36
CA GLU A 246 31.66 -10.01 -14.61
C GLU A 246 32.29 -11.36 -14.29
N SER A 247 32.04 -12.34 -15.16
CA SER A 247 32.56 -13.69 -15.03
C SER A 247 33.03 -14.22 -16.38
N GLU A 248 34.24 -14.75 -16.41
CA GLU A 248 34.82 -15.43 -17.57
C GLU A 248 34.71 -16.97 -17.47
N GLY A 249 33.97 -17.45 -16.46
CA GLY A 249 33.74 -18.87 -16.25
C GLY A 249 32.89 -19.53 -17.33
N ARG A 250 32.76 -20.87 -17.24
CA ARG A 250 31.81 -21.62 -18.08
C ARG A 250 30.40 -21.15 -17.76
N PHE A 251 29.59 -20.91 -18.79
CA PHE A 251 28.18 -20.60 -18.64
C PHE A 251 27.40 -21.26 -19.78
N SER A 252 26.28 -21.90 -19.45
CA SER A 252 25.47 -22.64 -20.41
C SER A 252 23.98 -22.48 -20.14
N LEU A 253 23.21 -22.43 -21.22
CA LEU A 253 21.75 -22.44 -21.20
C LEU A 253 21.26 -23.88 -21.40
N GLU A 254 20.42 -24.37 -20.51
CA GLU A 254 19.80 -25.69 -20.57
C GLU A 254 18.28 -25.55 -20.70
N THR A 255 17.62 -26.49 -21.40
CA THR A 255 16.16 -26.47 -21.50
C THR A 255 15.53 -26.86 -20.16
N GLY A 256 14.67 -25.99 -19.61
CA GLY A 256 13.95 -26.20 -18.37
C GLY A 256 12.49 -26.55 -18.56
N PHE A 257 11.85 -26.99 -17.47
CA PHE A 257 10.42 -27.32 -17.44
C PHE A 257 9.71 -26.53 -16.32
N PRO A 258 8.44 -26.14 -16.53
CA PRO A 258 7.58 -25.62 -15.47
C PRO A 258 7.55 -26.58 -14.28
N PHE A 259 7.68 -26.05 -13.07
CA PHE A 259 7.76 -26.84 -11.82
C PHE A 259 6.63 -26.48 -10.83
N SER A 260 5.82 -25.48 -11.13
CA SER A 260 4.70 -25.11 -10.28
C SER A 260 3.56 -26.12 -10.37
N CYS A 261 2.99 -26.49 -9.22
CA CYS A 261 1.83 -27.38 -9.16
C CYS A 261 0.49 -26.66 -9.38
N ASN A 262 0.46 -25.32 -9.28
CA ASN A 262 -0.72 -24.50 -9.53
C ASN A 262 -0.44 -23.58 -10.72
N LEU A 263 -1.16 -23.79 -11.82
CA LEU A 263 -0.95 -23.02 -13.06
C LEU A 263 -1.55 -21.61 -13.01
N ASP A 264 -2.52 -21.37 -12.13
CA ASP A 264 -3.13 -20.05 -11.96
C ASP A 264 -2.34 -19.18 -10.98
N LEU A 265 -1.66 -19.79 -10.00
CA LEU A 265 -0.90 -19.10 -8.96
C LEU A 265 0.53 -19.66 -8.90
N VAL A 266 1.42 -19.04 -9.68
CA VAL A 266 2.83 -19.45 -9.79
C VAL A 266 3.79 -18.47 -9.08
N PRO A 267 4.96 -18.93 -8.61
CA PRO A 267 5.31 -20.32 -8.40
C PRO A 267 4.76 -20.80 -7.05
N ILE A 268 3.90 -21.82 -7.08
CA ILE A 268 3.61 -22.67 -5.92
C ILE A 268 4.16 -24.07 -6.20
N VAL A 269 4.94 -24.61 -5.28
CA VAL A 269 5.49 -25.96 -5.31
C VAL A 269 4.91 -26.82 -4.20
N GLY A 270 4.88 -28.12 -4.42
CA GLY A 270 4.42 -29.10 -3.46
C GLY A 270 5.22 -30.40 -3.53
N PRO A 271 5.16 -31.22 -2.48
CA PRO A 271 5.83 -32.51 -2.45
C PRO A 271 5.24 -33.47 -3.50
N PRO A 272 5.99 -34.51 -3.91
CA PRO A 272 5.43 -35.61 -4.69
C PRO A 272 4.36 -36.37 -3.89
N LEU A 273 3.52 -37.16 -4.57
CA LEU A 273 2.35 -37.83 -3.99
C LEU A 273 2.68 -38.77 -2.80
N ASP A 274 3.90 -39.30 -2.70
CA ASP A 274 4.36 -40.18 -1.61
C ASP A 274 4.79 -39.43 -0.34
N VAL A 275 4.92 -38.10 -0.39
CA VAL A 275 5.40 -37.29 0.73
C VAL A 275 4.30 -36.35 1.22
N HIS A 276 3.92 -36.49 2.49
CA HIS A 276 2.95 -35.62 3.15
C HIS A 276 3.68 -34.70 4.10
N LEU A 277 3.67 -33.40 3.80
CA LEU A 277 4.30 -32.39 4.62
C LEU A 277 3.24 -31.52 5.32
N PRO A 278 3.47 -31.10 6.57
CA PRO A 278 2.65 -30.10 7.22
C PRO A 278 2.59 -28.80 6.41
N TYR A 279 1.43 -28.13 6.52
CA TYR A 279 1.18 -26.84 5.89
C TYR A 279 2.30 -25.82 6.13
N ASP A 280 2.82 -25.75 7.36
CA ASP A 280 3.81 -24.75 7.77
C ASP A 280 5.15 -24.91 7.04
N ILE A 281 5.56 -26.17 6.83
CA ILE A 281 6.78 -26.50 6.09
C ILE A 281 6.58 -26.19 4.60
N ILE A 282 5.46 -26.60 4.01
CA ILE A 282 5.15 -26.28 2.59
C ILE A 282 5.11 -24.77 2.38
N PHE A 283 4.49 -24.03 3.30
CA PHE A 283 4.42 -22.57 3.24
C PHE A 283 5.83 -21.94 3.28
N LYS A 284 6.70 -22.41 4.17
CA LYS A 284 8.08 -21.91 4.28
C LYS A 284 8.94 -22.25 3.06
N ILE A 285 8.81 -23.44 2.49
CA ILE A 285 9.49 -23.83 1.24
C ILE A 285 9.08 -22.90 0.09
N ASN A 286 7.79 -22.64 -0.05
CA ASN A 286 7.28 -21.71 -1.07
C ASN A 286 7.80 -20.29 -0.85
N ALA A 287 7.82 -19.81 0.40
CA ALA A 287 8.40 -18.51 0.74
C ALA A 287 9.90 -18.43 0.36
N LEU A 288 10.69 -19.46 0.69
CA LEU A 288 12.12 -19.52 0.34
C LEU A 288 12.35 -19.50 -1.18
N LEU A 289 11.55 -20.25 -1.93
CA LEU A 289 11.59 -20.26 -3.39
C LEU A 289 11.29 -18.87 -3.98
N GLN A 290 10.22 -18.23 -3.52
CA GLN A 290 9.76 -16.94 -4.03
C GLN A 290 10.69 -15.78 -3.66
N GLN A 291 11.46 -15.92 -2.56
CA GLN A 291 12.50 -14.98 -2.15
C GLN A 291 13.88 -15.27 -2.79
N GLY A 292 13.97 -16.27 -3.68
CA GLY A 292 15.21 -16.61 -4.37
C GLY A 292 16.24 -17.34 -3.52
N CYS A 293 15.87 -17.86 -2.34
CA CYS A 293 16.75 -18.68 -1.51
C CYS A 293 16.89 -20.12 -2.06
N LEU A 294 15.91 -20.58 -2.82
CA LEU A 294 15.86 -21.90 -3.45
C LEU A 294 15.52 -21.77 -4.93
N THR A 295 15.86 -22.79 -5.72
CA THR A 295 15.49 -22.88 -7.14
C THR A 295 14.47 -23.97 -7.36
N GLY A 296 13.37 -23.67 -8.06
CA GLY A 296 12.29 -24.61 -8.31
C GLY A 296 12.77 -25.96 -8.88
N PRO A 297 13.62 -25.96 -9.92
CA PRO A 297 14.14 -27.20 -10.51
C PRO A 297 14.97 -28.09 -9.57
N SER A 298 15.50 -27.56 -8.46
CA SER A 298 16.29 -28.34 -7.48
C SER A 298 15.44 -29.01 -6.38
N LEU A 299 14.13 -28.73 -6.33
CA LEU A 299 13.22 -29.26 -5.31
C LEU A 299 12.67 -30.63 -5.71
N ASP A 300 13.55 -31.63 -5.66
CA ASP A 300 13.24 -33.00 -6.03
C ASP A 300 12.66 -33.84 -4.88
N ALA A 301 12.34 -35.11 -5.15
CA ALA A 301 11.83 -36.03 -4.14
C ALA A 301 12.81 -36.26 -2.97
N ALA A 302 14.13 -36.15 -3.21
CA ALA A 302 15.12 -36.29 -2.15
C ALA A 302 15.06 -35.10 -1.18
N PHE A 303 14.94 -33.87 -1.71
CA PHE A 303 14.71 -32.67 -0.92
C PHE A 303 13.48 -32.81 -0.03
N TYR A 304 12.32 -33.18 -0.61
CA TYR A 304 11.08 -33.29 0.15
C TYR A 304 11.12 -34.36 1.25
N ARG A 305 11.89 -35.44 1.07
CA ARG A 305 12.12 -36.44 2.13
C ARG A 305 12.98 -35.92 3.28
N LEU A 306 13.89 -34.96 3.03
CA LEU A 306 14.73 -34.35 4.07
C LEU A 306 13.96 -33.34 4.93
N VAL A 307 12.85 -32.81 4.43
CA VAL A 307 11.96 -31.91 5.17
C VAL A 307 10.68 -32.60 5.64
N ASP A 308 10.64 -33.93 5.62
CA ASP A 308 9.52 -34.73 6.16
C ASP A 308 9.70 -34.95 7.68
N PRO A 309 8.78 -34.43 8.53
CA PRO A 309 8.85 -34.58 9.98
C PRO A 309 8.78 -36.03 10.48
N ARG A 310 8.31 -36.96 9.64
CA ARG A 310 8.33 -38.40 9.95
C ARG A 310 9.74 -38.98 9.91
N ARG A 311 10.69 -38.27 9.27
CA ARG A 311 12.08 -38.69 9.09
C ARG A 311 13.07 -37.84 9.88
N ILE A 312 12.84 -36.54 9.93
CA ILE A 312 13.72 -35.57 10.59
C ILE A 312 12.92 -34.82 11.65
N ASN A 313 13.54 -34.54 12.81
CA ASN A 313 12.91 -33.76 13.87
C ASN A 313 12.46 -32.38 13.34
N VAL A 314 11.20 -32.00 13.59
CA VAL A 314 10.59 -30.77 13.07
C VAL A 314 11.36 -29.51 13.45
N ALA A 315 11.91 -29.41 14.67
CA ALA A 315 12.68 -28.25 15.10
C ALA A 315 13.99 -28.10 14.30
N CYS A 316 14.62 -29.22 13.92
CA CYS A 316 15.77 -29.21 13.02
C CYS A 316 15.39 -28.74 11.61
N ILE A 317 14.23 -29.15 11.10
CA ILE A 317 13.72 -28.71 9.80
C ILE A 317 13.47 -27.20 9.82
N GLU A 318 12.69 -26.71 10.77
CA GLU A 318 12.37 -25.28 10.93
C GLU A 318 13.64 -24.44 11.00
N HIS A 319 14.58 -24.83 11.87
CA HIS A 319 15.83 -24.10 12.04
C HIS A 319 16.71 -24.12 10.77
N ALA A 320 16.74 -25.23 10.03
CA ALA A 320 17.45 -25.32 8.77
C ALA A 320 16.83 -24.41 7.68
N LEU A 321 15.50 -24.39 7.57
CA LEU A 321 14.79 -23.54 6.63
C LEU A 321 14.95 -22.05 6.96
N ASP A 322 14.95 -21.68 8.24
CA ASP A 322 15.28 -20.32 8.67
C ASP A 322 16.73 -19.95 8.40
N LYS A 323 17.66 -20.90 8.56
CA LYS A 323 19.05 -20.66 8.21
C LYS A 323 19.23 -20.46 6.70
N LEU A 324 18.51 -21.19 5.85
CA LEU A 324 18.47 -20.95 4.39
C LEU A 324 17.99 -19.54 4.06
N TYR A 325 16.92 -19.09 4.72
CA TYR A 325 16.38 -17.73 4.53
C TYR A 325 17.44 -16.64 4.80
N ASN A 326 18.30 -16.87 5.80
CA ASN A 326 19.32 -15.92 6.24
C ASN A 326 20.64 -15.97 5.44
N LEU A 327 20.81 -16.90 4.49
CA LEU A 327 22.05 -17.01 3.70
C LEU A 327 22.30 -15.82 2.77
N LYS A 328 21.24 -15.08 2.40
CA LYS A 328 21.29 -13.97 1.43
C LYS A 328 21.82 -14.36 0.03
N GLU A 329 21.95 -15.66 -0.24
CA GLU A 329 22.32 -16.22 -1.54
C GLU A 329 21.43 -17.43 -1.84
N CYS A 330 21.23 -17.73 -3.13
CA CYS A 330 20.47 -18.89 -3.56
C CYS A 330 21.23 -20.20 -3.26
N CYS A 331 20.56 -21.16 -2.64
CA CYS A 331 21.07 -22.51 -2.47
C CYS A 331 20.69 -23.37 -3.69
N TYR A 332 21.69 -23.67 -4.53
CA TYR A 332 21.53 -24.48 -5.74
C TYR A 332 21.43 -25.99 -5.46
N GLU A 333 22.03 -26.46 -4.36
CA GLU A 333 22.11 -27.87 -3.96
C GLU A 333 21.46 -28.10 -2.58
N PRO A 334 20.15 -27.86 -2.44
CA PRO A 334 19.49 -27.80 -1.13
C PRO A 334 19.53 -29.13 -0.37
N SER A 335 19.41 -30.27 -1.07
CA SER A 335 19.49 -31.61 -0.47
C SER A 335 20.85 -31.89 0.18
N THR A 336 21.93 -31.53 -0.50
CA THR A 336 23.31 -31.66 0.02
C THR A 336 23.50 -30.75 1.23
N TRP A 337 23.08 -29.49 1.10
CA TRP A 337 23.18 -28.50 2.17
C TRP A 337 22.43 -28.92 3.44
N LEU A 338 21.19 -29.40 3.30
CA LEU A 338 20.37 -29.87 4.43
C LEU A 338 21.04 -31.04 5.16
N ASN A 339 21.54 -32.04 4.42
CA ASN A 339 22.27 -33.17 5.00
C ASN A 339 23.48 -32.72 5.82
N GLU A 340 24.27 -31.77 5.32
CA GLU A 340 25.40 -31.21 6.05
C GLU A 340 24.97 -30.47 7.32
N GLN A 341 23.87 -29.70 7.26
CA GLN A 341 23.34 -29.02 8.45
C GLN A 341 22.82 -30.01 9.49
N TYR A 342 22.07 -31.03 9.07
CA TYR A 342 21.56 -32.06 9.99
C TYR A 342 22.71 -32.83 10.65
N ARG A 343 23.77 -33.17 9.91
CA ARG A 343 25.00 -33.75 10.50
C ARG A 343 25.61 -32.85 11.57
N LYS A 344 25.60 -31.53 11.39
CA LYS A 344 26.08 -30.57 12.41
C LYS A 344 25.16 -30.56 13.63
N TYR A 345 23.84 -30.59 13.44
CA TYR A 345 22.88 -30.62 14.55
C TYR A 345 22.97 -31.90 15.36
N PHE A 346 23.10 -33.06 14.71
CA PHE A 346 23.23 -34.34 15.40
C PHE A 346 24.54 -34.49 16.18
N LYS A 347 25.60 -33.76 15.79
CA LYS A 347 26.86 -33.68 16.55
C LYS A 347 26.82 -32.67 17.69
N SER A 348 25.84 -31.76 17.72
CA SER A 348 25.71 -30.73 18.75
C SER A 348 25.11 -31.32 20.03
N LYS A 349 25.69 -30.97 21.19
CA LYS A 349 25.11 -31.31 22.51
C LYS A 349 23.81 -30.58 22.81
N ARG A 350 23.51 -29.50 22.07
CA ARG A 350 22.27 -28.72 22.19
C ARG A 350 21.55 -28.76 20.84
N PRO A 351 20.46 -29.54 20.70
CA PRO A 351 19.69 -29.54 19.47
C PRO A 351 19.02 -28.17 19.26
N PRO A 352 18.76 -27.77 18.00
CA PRO A 352 18.02 -26.54 17.71
C PRO A 352 16.65 -26.55 18.39
N LYS A 353 16.27 -25.43 18.98
CA LYS A 353 14.90 -25.19 19.45
C LYS A 353 14.10 -24.52 18.35
N SER A 354 12.78 -24.68 18.40
CA SER A 354 11.87 -23.97 17.49
C SER A 354 12.11 -22.45 17.61
N PRO A 355 12.11 -21.73 16.47
CA PRO A 355 12.29 -20.28 16.44
C PRO A 355 11.05 -19.50 16.92
N MET A 356 9.89 -20.16 17.11
CA MET A 356 8.68 -19.48 17.58
C MET A 356 8.79 -19.04 19.04
N ILE A 357 8.34 -17.82 19.31
CA ILE A 357 8.33 -17.21 20.63
C ILE A 357 6.88 -17.19 21.14
N SER A 358 6.69 -17.33 22.45
CA SER A 358 5.39 -17.11 23.08
C SER A 358 4.97 -15.65 22.91
N LEU A 359 3.80 -15.40 22.36
CA LEU A 359 3.28 -14.05 22.14
C LEU A 359 2.52 -13.53 23.37
N ASP A 360 2.57 -12.21 23.56
CA ASP A 360 1.75 -11.52 24.55
C ASP A 360 0.25 -11.60 24.22
N ALA A 361 -0.59 -11.39 25.24
CA ALA A 361 -2.03 -11.40 25.08
C ALA A 361 -2.50 -10.36 24.05
N GLY A 362 -3.24 -10.82 23.03
CA GLY A 362 -3.77 -9.96 21.96
C GLY A 362 -2.90 -9.92 20.70
N LEU A 363 -1.78 -10.64 20.65
CA LEU A 363 -0.97 -10.84 19.45
C LEU A 363 -1.17 -12.24 18.88
N VAL A 364 -1.08 -12.36 17.56
CA VAL A 364 -1.25 -13.63 16.83
C VAL A 364 -0.29 -13.70 15.65
N TYR A 365 0.21 -14.90 15.37
CA TYR A 365 0.97 -15.20 14.17
C TYR A 365 0.04 -15.33 12.96
N VAL A 366 0.26 -14.55 11.92
CA VAL A 366 -0.58 -14.54 10.72
C VAL A 366 0.30 -14.71 9.48
N ARG A 367 -0.07 -15.67 8.64
CA ARG A 367 0.55 -15.85 7.33
C ARG A 367 -0.11 -14.95 6.29
N ARG A 368 0.70 -14.43 5.36
CA ARG A 368 0.25 -13.54 4.30
C ARG A 368 0.68 -14.06 2.93
N VAL A 369 -0.21 -13.98 1.95
CA VAL A 369 0.09 -14.20 0.54
C VAL A 369 -0.15 -12.90 -0.22
N GLN A 370 0.84 -12.43 -0.95
CA GLN A 370 0.70 -11.32 -1.90
C GLN A 370 0.65 -11.88 -3.31
N ILE A 371 -0.31 -11.41 -4.10
CA ILE A 371 -0.55 -11.86 -5.47
C ILE A 371 -0.30 -10.67 -6.38
N THR A 372 0.68 -10.81 -7.26
CA THR A 372 0.96 -9.87 -8.35
C THR A 372 0.35 -10.40 -9.66
N PRO A 373 0.29 -9.58 -10.71
CA PRO A 373 -0.16 -10.04 -12.03
C PRO A 373 0.61 -11.25 -12.57
N CYS A 374 1.91 -11.38 -12.26
CA CYS A 374 2.74 -12.51 -12.72
C CYS A 374 2.99 -13.58 -11.65
N LYS A 375 3.07 -13.20 -10.36
CA LYS A 375 3.62 -14.05 -9.29
C LYS A 375 2.75 -14.13 -8.04
N VAL A 376 3.10 -15.06 -7.16
CA VAL A 376 2.65 -15.10 -5.77
C VAL A 376 3.84 -15.10 -4.81
N TYR A 377 3.66 -14.48 -3.65
CA TYR A 377 4.68 -14.32 -2.62
C TYR A 377 4.13 -14.64 -1.24
N PHE A 378 4.78 -15.54 -0.54
CA PHE A 378 4.39 -16.04 0.77
C PHE A 378 5.25 -15.37 1.83
N PHE A 379 4.60 -14.83 2.87
CA PHE A 379 5.23 -14.10 3.95
C PHE A 379 4.76 -14.60 5.31
N GLY A 380 5.66 -14.47 6.28
CA GLY A 380 5.41 -14.78 7.66
C GLY A 380 5.66 -16.23 8.05
N PRO A 381 5.07 -16.67 9.19
CA PRO A 381 4.08 -15.94 9.98
C PRO A 381 4.62 -14.63 10.60
N GLU A 382 3.87 -13.54 10.44
CA GLU A 382 4.17 -12.22 11.02
C GLU A 382 3.33 -12.00 12.30
N ILE A 383 3.88 -11.29 13.27
CA ILE A 383 3.15 -10.94 14.51
C ILE A 383 2.19 -9.79 14.20
N ASN A 384 0.89 -10.04 14.38
CA ASN A 384 -0.16 -9.05 14.18
C ASN A 384 -1.01 -8.88 15.44
N VAL A 385 -1.58 -7.68 15.60
CA VAL A 385 -2.64 -7.46 16.60
C VAL A 385 -3.87 -8.26 16.20
N SER A 386 -4.39 -9.04 17.14
CA SER A 386 -5.56 -9.88 16.94
C SER A 386 -6.84 -9.05 16.73
N ASN A 387 -7.86 -9.72 16.20
CA ASN A 387 -9.20 -9.15 16.00
C ASN A 387 -10.26 -10.09 16.60
N ARG A 388 -11.51 -9.65 16.60
CA ARG A 388 -12.62 -10.38 17.23
C ARG A 388 -12.76 -11.81 16.68
N VAL A 389 -12.59 -11.99 15.37
CA VAL A 389 -12.69 -13.32 14.73
C VAL A 389 -11.53 -14.22 15.17
N LEU A 390 -10.29 -13.74 15.06
CA LEU A 390 -9.12 -14.54 15.43
C LEU A 390 -9.10 -14.91 16.92
N ARG A 391 -9.59 -14.03 17.80
CA ARG A 391 -9.74 -14.33 19.23
C ARG A 391 -10.78 -15.41 19.52
N HIS A 392 -11.85 -15.49 18.71
CA HIS A 392 -12.89 -16.49 18.90
C HIS A 392 -12.48 -17.88 18.40
N TYR A 393 -11.62 -17.94 17.38
CA TYR A 393 -11.12 -19.18 16.79
C TYR A 393 -9.60 -19.38 17.02
N PRO A 394 -9.11 -19.39 18.28
CA PRO A 394 -7.67 -19.45 18.58
C PRO A 394 -7.03 -20.78 18.15
N ASN A 395 -7.80 -21.87 18.08
CA ASN A 395 -7.31 -23.18 17.64
C ASN A 395 -7.21 -23.32 16.11
N HIS A 396 -7.72 -22.33 15.36
CA HIS A 396 -7.74 -22.35 13.89
C HIS A 396 -6.92 -21.22 13.28
N ILE A 397 -6.00 -20.61 14.04
CA ILE A 397 -5.18 -19.47 13.56
C ILE A 397 -4.41 -19.84 12.27
N ASP A 398 -3.88 -21.05 12.19
CA ASP A 398 -3.17 -21.54 10.99
C ASP A 398 -4.09 -21.77 9.78
N ASN A 399 -5.40 -21.67 9.97
CA ASN A 399 -6.40 -21.77 8.91
C ASN A 399 -6.85 -20.39 8.43
N PHE A 400 -6.41 -19.30 9.06
CA PHE A 400 -6.60 -17.95 8.52
C PHE A 400 -5.42 -17.55 7.65
N LEU A 401 -5.73 -16.97 6.49
CA LEU A 401 -4.73 -16.43 5.57
C LEU A 401 -5.09 -15.01 5.17
N ARG A 402 -4.12 -14.10 5.27
CA ARG A 402 -4.27 -12.74 4.75
C ARG A 402 -3.79 -12.69 3.31
N VAL A 403 -4.66 -12.31 2.38
CA VAL A 403 -4.33 -12.21 0.95
C VAL A 403 -4.35 -10.75 0.52
N SER A 404 -3.34 -10.30 -0.22
CA SER A 404 -3.23 -8.94 -0.76
C SER A 404 -2.97 -8.98 -2.26
N PHE A 405 -3.61 -8.09 -3.00
CA PHE A 405 -3.44 -7.93 -4.44
C PHE A 405 -2.63 -6.65 -4.72
N VAL A 406 -1.40 -6.82 -5.18
CA VAL A 406 -0.40 -5.75 -5.38
C VAL A 406 0.19 -5.81 -6.78
N ASP A 407 0.84 -4.74 -7.24
CA ASP A 407 1.58 -4.73 -8.52
C ASP A 407 2.99 -5.35 -8.34
N GLU A 408 3.79 -5.46 -9.40
CA GLU A 408 5.08 -6.18 -9.36
C GLU A 408 6.14 -5.57 -8.43
N GLU A 409 6.06 -4.27 -8.12
CA GLU A 409 6.89 -3.58 -7.13
C GLU A 409 6.24 -3.59 -5.73
N LEU A 410 5.22 -4.42 -5.52
CA LEU A 410 4.44 -4.56 -4.29
C LEU A 410 3.63 -3.31 -3.90
N ASP A 411 3.53 -2.36 -4.82
CA ASP A 411 2.68 -1.18 -4.72
C ASP A 411 1.20 -1.53 -4.97
N LYS A 412 0.32 -0.57 -4.64
CA LYS A 412 -1.12 -0.72 -4.84
C LYS A 412 -1.48 -0.77 -6.33
N MET A 413 -2.22 -1.81 -6.75
CA MET A 413 -2.87 -1.83 -8.07
C MET A 413 -4.04 -0.83 -8.13
N PHE A 414 -4.19 -0.14 -9.26
CA PHE A 414 -5.23 0.85 -9.48
C PHE A 414 -6.43 0.27 -10.22
N SER A 415 -7.59 0.92 -10.09
CA SER A 415 -8.80 0.50 -10.78
C SER A 415 -8.66 0.54 -12.32
N THR A 416 -7.83 1.45 -12.82
CA THR A 416 -7.51 1.58 -14.26
C THR A 416 -6.74 0.38 -14.81
N ASP A 417 -5.99 -0.34 -13.97
CA ASP A 417 -5.27 -1.56 -14.38
C ASP A 417 -6.22 -2.76 -14.53
N LEU A 418 -7.35 -2.74 -13.82
CA LEU A 418 -8.38 -3.78 -13.85
C LEU A 418 -9.45 -3.53 -14.93
N SER A 419 -9.73 -2.26 -15.19
CA SER A 419 -10.75 -1.79 -16.12
C SER A 419 -10.30 -0.44 -16.71
N PRO A 420 -9.61 -0.45 -17.87
CA PRO A 420 -9.18 0.76 -18.55
C PRO A 420 -10.38 1.66 -18.86
N ARG A 421 -10.21 2.99 -18.76
CA ARG A 421 -11.32 3.94 -18.90
C ARG A 421 -11.99 3.93 -20.27
N ASN A 422 -11.23 3.57 -21.31
CA ASN A 422 -11.66 3.61 -22.71
C ASN A 422 -12.12 2.24 -23.23
N SER A 423 -12.08 1.20 -22.39
CA SER A 423 -12.47 -0.15 -22.79
C SER A 423 -13.58 -0.68 -21.88
N ALA A 424 -14.63 -1.23 -22.50
CA ALA A 424 -15.70 -1.93 -21.78
C ALA A 424 -15.24 -3.31 -21.25
N THR A 425 -14.05 -3.79 -21.64
CA THR A 425 -13.57 -5.13 -21.29
C THR A 425 -12.73 -5.13 -20.02
N LYS A 426 -12.87 -6.20 -19.23
CA LYS A 426 -12.07 -6.45 -18.03
C LYS A 426 -10.74 -7.08 -18.40
N THR A 427 -9.64 -6.60 -17.81
CA THR A 427 -8.29 -7.07 -18.11
C THR A 427 -8.03 -8.48 -17.56
N GLY A 428 -6.92 -9.09 -17.98
CA GLY A 428 -6.42 -10.33 -17.38
C GLY A 428 -6.22 -10.22 -15.87
N LEU A 429 -5.82 -9.05 -15.37
CA LEU A 429 -5.66 -8.79 -13.94
C LEU A 429 -7.00 -8.92 -13.19
N TYR A 430 -8.08 -8.36 -13.73
CA TYR A 430 -9.40 -8.50 -13.12
C TYR A 430 -9.82 -9.98 -13.03
N LYS A 431 -9.61 -10.75 -14.11
CA LYS A 431 -9.94 -12.18 -14.14
C LYS A 431 -9.13 -12.96 -13.11
N ARG A 432 -7.83 -12.66 -12.98
CA ARG A 432 -6.93 -13.26 -11.98
C ARG A 432 -7.37 -12.95 -10.54
N VAL A 433 -7.72 -11.70 -10.23
CA VAL A 433 -8.22 -11.33 -8.89
C VAL A 433 -9.55 -12.05 -8.61
N LEU A 434 -10.45 -12.09 -9.59
CA LEU A 434 -11.75 -12.72 -9.44
C LEU A 434 -11.64 -14.25 -9.25
N SER A 435 -10.76 -14.93 -9.98
CA SER A 435 -10.57 -16.38 -9.81
C SER A 435 -10.08 -16.72 -8.41
N VAL A 436 -9.13 -15.95 -7.86
CA VAL A 436 -8.68 -16.14 -6.47
C VAL A 436 -9.82 -15.96 -5.48
N LEU A 437 -10.60 -14.89 -5.61
CA LEU A 437 -11.72 -14.61 -4.69
C LEU A 437 -12.84 -15.64 -4.79
N ARG A 438 -13.08 -16.19 -5.98
CA ARG A 438 -14.17 -17.16 -6.26
C ARG A 438 -13.75 -18.59 -5.93
N ASP A 439 -12.58 -19.00 -6.39
CA ASP A 439 -12.15 -20.41 -6.41
C ASP A 439 -11.27 -20.77 -5.20
N GLY A 440 -10.68 -19.75 -4.55
CA GLY A 440 -9.80 -19.90 -3.40
C GLY A 440 -8.33 -20.15 -3.77
N ILE A 441 -7.52 -20.47 -2.75
CA ILE A 441 -6.10 -20.79 -2.89
C ILE A 441 -5.81 -22.13 -2.23
N VAL A 442 -5.17 -23.05 -2.95
CA VAL A 442 -4.73 -24.34 -2.38
C VAL A 442 -3.24 -24.24 -2.03
N ILE A 443 -2.91 -24.53 -0.76
CA ILE A 443 -1.54 -24.58 -0.26
C ILE A 443 -1.37 -25.86 0.56
N GLY A 444 -0.60 -26.81 0.03
CA GLY A 444 -0.46 -28.12 0.64
C GLY A 444 -1.82 -28.82 0.74
N ASN A 445 -2.20 -29.21 1.96
CA ASN A 445 -3.49 -29.86 2.25
C ASN A 445 -4.64 -28.88 2.59
N LYS A 446 -4.39 -27.56 2.56
CA LYS A 446 -5.41 -26.55 2.91
C LYS A 446 -5.92 -25.84 1.67
N LYS A 447 -7.26 -25.71 1.55
CA LYS A 447 -7.92 -24.84 0.56
C LYS A 447 -8.52 -23.64 1.28
N PHE A 448 -7.94 -22.46 1.04
CA PHE A 448 -8.39 -21.19 1.61
C PHE A 448 -9.46 -20.56 0.73
N GLU A 449 -10.66 -20.38 1.27
CA GLU A 449 -11.80 -19.74 0.62
C GLU A 449 -12.00 -18.32 1.15
N PHE A 450 -12.64 -17.46 0.34
CA PHE A 450 -12.91 -16.07 0.72
C PHE A 450 -13.72 -16.00 2.02
N LEU A 451 -13.22 -15.22 2.99
CA LEU A 451 -13.89 -15.01 4.27
C LEU A 451 -14.58 -13.63 4.30
N ALA A 452 -13.80 -12.57 4.46
CA ALA A 452 -14.25 -11.17 4.41
C ALA A 452 -13.06 -10.20 4.44
N PHE A 453 -13.33 -8.90 4.35
CA PHE A 453 -12.35 -7.83 4.51
C PHE A 453 -12.93 -6.69 5.36
N SER A 454 -12.08 -5.99 6.11
CA SER A 454 -12.42 -4.71 6.74
C SER A 454 -12.21 -3.53 5.78
N SER A 455 -12.67 -2.33 6.15
CA SER A 455 -12.47 -1.12 5.33
C SER A 455 -11.01 -0.73 5.14
N SER A 456 -10.13 -0.97 6.12
CA SER A 456 -8.69 -0.75 5.94
C SER A 456 -8.12 -1.75 4.95
N GLN A 457 -8.48 -3.02 5.09
CA GLN A 457 -8.02 -4.08 4.20
C GLN A 457 -8.46 -3.86 2.76
N LEU A 458 -9.70 -3.41 2.54
CA LEU A 458 -10.18 -3.05 1.20
C LEU A 458 -9.37 -1.90 0.59
N ARG A 459 -8.99 -0.89 1.38
CA ARG A 459 -8.12 0.20 0.90
C ARG A 459 -6.72 -0.28 0.52
N ASP A 460 -6.25 -1.33 1.17
CA ASP A 460 -4.95 -1.97 0.92
C ASP A 460 -5.06 -3.14 -0.08
N ASN A 461 -6.18 -3.26 -0.81
CA ASN A 461 -6.47 -4.35 -1.75
C ASN A 461 -6.27 -5.74 -1.12
N SER A 462 -6.74 -5.95 0.11
CA SER A 462 -6.52 -7.17 0.89
C SER A 462 -7.79 -7.75 1.49
N THR A 463 -7.74 -9.04 1.81
CA THR A 463 -8.85 -9.81 2.37
C THR A 463 -8.35 -10.90 3.31
N TRP A 464 -9.22 -11.37 4.20
CA TRP A 464 -9.06 -12.64 4.88
C TRP A 464 -9.64 -13.77 4.04
N MET A 465 -8.95 -14.90 4.07
CA MET A 465 -9.41 -16.19 3.60
C MET A 465 -9.29 -17.21 4.74
N PHE A 466 -10.09 -18.26 4.69
CA PHE A 466 -10.10 -19.31 5.71
C PHE A 466 -10.09 -20.68 5.07
N ALA A 467 -9.30 -21.60 5.61
CA ALA A 467 -9.32 -23.01 5.21
C ALA A 467 -10.22 -23.81 6.17
N PRO A 468 -11.27 -24.49 5.67
CA PRO A 468 -12.15 -25.27 6.52
C PRO A 468 -11.41 -26.28 7.41
N SER A 469 -11.83 -26.42 8.67
CA SER A 469 -11.25 -27.33 9.67
C SER A 469 -12.29 -27.71 10.69
N ASP A 470 -12.29 -28.97 11.13
CA ASP A 470 -13.12 -29.45 12.26
C ASP A 470 -14.61 -29.11 12.12
N GLY A 471 -15.13 -29.16 10.89
CA GLY A 471 -16.52 -28.82 10.56
C GLY A 471 -16.84 -27.32 10.47
N ILE A 472 -15.85 -26.44 10.69
CA ILE A 472 -15.99 -24.98 10.57
C ILE A 472 -15.55 -24.56 9.16
N THR A 473 -16.40 -23.76 8.50
CA THR A 473 -16.15 -23.15 7.18
C THR A 473 -16.11 -21.63 7.27
N ALA A 474 -15.71 -20.96 6.19
CA ALA A 474 -15.81 -19.49 6.14
C ALA A 474 -17.27 -19.00 6.20
N ALA A 475 -18.24 -19.82 5.78
CA ALA A 475 -19.66 -19.50 5.89
C ALA A 475 -20.12 -19.48 7.35
N ASP A 476 -19.72 -20.49 8.14
CA ASP A 476 -20.07 -20.57 9.57
C ASP A 476 -19.47 -19.39 10.35
N ILE A 477 -18.24 -18.99 10.02
CA ILE A 477 -17.62 -17.80 10.62
C ILE A 477 -18.43 -16.55 10.26
N ARG A 478 -18.86 -16.37 9.00
CA ARG A 478 -19.69 -15.22 8.61
C ARG A 478 -21.04 -15.21 9.31
N GLU A 479 -21.66 -16.36 9.52
CA GLU A 479 -22.92 -16.48 10.27
C GLU A 479 -22.72 -16.11 11.75
N TRP A 480 -21.63 -16.57 12.36
CA TRP A 480 -21.26 -16.18 13.73
C TRP A 480 -21.02 -14.67 13.89
N MET A 481 -20.51 -13.99 12.86
CA MET A 481 -20.22 -12.55 12.92
C MET A 481 -21.48 -11.68 13.12
N GLY A 482 -22.66 -12.16 12.72
CA GLY A 482 -23.94 -11.47 12.90
C GLY A 482 -24.94 -11.74 11.79
N ASP A 483 -26.18 -11.27 11.98
CA ASP A 483 -27.23 -11.38 10.97
C ASP A 483 -27.24 -10.18 10.01
N PHE A 484 -26.73 -10.40 8.81
CA PHE A 484 -26.67 -9.40 7.75
C PHE A 484 -27.80 -9.52 6.70
N ARG A 485 -28.75 -10.44 6.86
CA ARG A 485 -29.77 -10.77 5.83
C ARG A 485 -30.66 -9.60 5.43
N GLN A 486 -30.84 -8.64 6.34
CA GLN A 486 -31.63 -7.43 6.10
C GLN A 486 -30.88 -6.35 5.29
N ILE A 487 -29.56 -6.49 5.07
CA ILE A 487 -28.75 -5.50 4.37
C ILE A 487 -28.68 -5.83 2.87
N ARG A 488 -29.48 -5.13 2.06
CA ARG A 488 -29.53 -5.34 0.60
C ARG A 488 -28.44 -4.61 -0.19
N ASN A 489 -27.93 -3.49 0.35
CA ASN A 489 -26.89 -2.72 -0.32
C ASN A 489 -25.52 -3.40 -0.14
N VAL A 490 -24.86 -3.76 -1.24
CA VAL A 490 -23.59 -4.52 -1.23
C VAL A 490 -22.47 -3.79 -0.49
N ALA A 491 -22.33 -2.47 -0.69
CA ALA A 491 -21.30 -1.69 -0.02
C ALA A 491 -21.54 -1.63 1.49
N LYS A 492 -22.80 -1.45 1.91
CA LYS A 492 -23.19 -1.48 3.33
C LYS A 492 -22.98 -2.88 3.93
N TYR A 493 -23.36 -3.94 3.21
CA TYR A 493 -23.16 -5.33 3.62
C TYR A 493 -21.67 -5.61 3.89
N ALA A 494 -20.81 -5.34 2.92
CA ALA A 494 -19.36 -5.54 3.05
C ALA A 494 -18.77 -4.72 4.21
N ALA A 495 -19.21 -3.46 4.38
CA ALA A 495 -18.76 -2.61 5.47
C ALA A 495 -19.22 -3.09 6.87
N ARG A 496 -20.34 -3.82 6.98
CA ARG A 496 -20.82 -4.40 8.27
C ARG A 496 -20.19 -5.76 8.55
N LEU A 497 -20.05 -6.60 7.54
CA LEU A 497 -19.32 -7.87 7.64
C LEU A 497 -17.87 -7.63 8.11
N GLY A 498 -17.19 -6.64 7.52
CA GLY A 498 -15.80 -6.32 7.86
C GLY A 498 -15.54 -5.78 9.28
N GLN A 499 -16.57 -5.54 10.10
CA GLN A 499 -16.43 -4.94 11.43
C GLN A 499 -15.83 -5.88 12.47
N SER A 500 -15.86 -7.19 12.27
CA SER A 500 -15.20 -8.10 13.23
C SER A 500 -13.70 -8.26 12.95
N PHE A 501 -13.19 -7.74 11.82
CA PHE A 501 -11.78 -7.83 11.41
C PHE A 501 -10.95 -6.57 11.71
N GLY A 502 -11.55 -5.52 12.27
CA GLY A 502 -10.77 -4.38 12.75
C GLY A 502 -9.98 -4.75 14.00
N SER A 503 -8.77 -4.19 14.13
CA SER A 503 -7.98 -4.29 15.35
C SER A 503 -8.74 -3.66 16.51
N SER A 504 -8.90 -4.41 17.60
CA SER A 504 -9.59 -3.97 18.81
C SER A 504 -9.07 -4.73 20.03
N THR A 505 -9.23 -4.12 21.19
CA THR A 505 -9.00 -4.76 22.49
C THR A 505 -10.32 -5.31 23.00
N GLU A 506 -10.44 -6.63 23.13
CA GLU A 506 -11.56 -7.24 23.84
C GLU A 506 -11.44 -6.92 25.33
N THR A 507 -12.53 -6.47 25.94
CA THR A 507 -12.53 -6.02 27.33
C THR A 507 -13.33 -6.96 28.22
N LEU A 508 -14.65 -6.76 28.30
CA LEU A 508 -15.55 -7.45 29.23
C LEU A 508 -16.80 -7.95 28.48
N SER A 509 -17.45 -8.95 29.05
CA SER A 509 -18.76 -9.41 28.57
C SER A 509 -19.86 -8.62 29.27
N VAL A 510 -20.85 -8.16 28.50
CA VAL A 510 -22.01 -7.40 28.99
C VAL A 510 -23.26 -8.13 28.57
N SER A 511 -23.99 -8.71 29.53
CA SER A 511 -25.20 -9.46 29.24
C SER A 511 -26.33 -8.52 28.78
N ARG A 512 -27.28 -9.02 28.01
CA ARG A 512 -28.38 -8.20 27.46
C ARG A 512 -29.21 -7.46 28.52
N HIS A 513 -29.39 -8.05 29.72
CA HIS A 513 -30.10 -7.43 30.83
C HIS A 513 -29.30 -6.31 31.52
N GLU A 514 -27.99 -6.22 31.28
CA GLU A 514 -27.11 -5.17 31.79
C GLU A 514 -26.99 -3.98 30.81
N VAL A 515 -27.67 -4.09 29.66
CA VAL A 515 -27.73 -3.06 28.62
C VAL A 515 -29.12 -2.43 28.62
N GLU A 516 -29.16 -1.12 28.78
CA GLU A 516 -30.36 -0.32 28.63
C GLU A 516 -30.53 0.10 27.16
N LYS A 517 -31.75 0.00 26.62
CA LYS A 517 -32.09 0.58 25.31
C LYS A 517 -32.73 1.94 25.53
N ILE A 518 -32.06 3.00 25.08
CA ILE A 518 -32.53 4.38 25.21
C ILE A 518 -32.91 4.97 23.85
N PRO A 519 -33.87 5.91 23.77
CA PRO A 519 -34.25 6.53 22.50
C PRO A 519 -33.15 7.44 21.95
N ASP A 520 -33.14 7.62 20.63
CA ASP A 520 -32.38 8.68 20.00
C ASP A 520 -32.98 10.05 20.35
N ILE A 521 -32.12 11.03 20.59
CA ILE A 521 -32.50 12.42 20.82
C ILE A 521 -32.69 13.08 19.47
N GLU A 522 -33.94 13.44 19.16
CA GLU A 522 -34.34 13.93 17.86
C GLU A 522 -35.10 15.26 18.01
N VAL A 523 -34.78 16.24 17.16
CA VAL A 523 -35.48 17.53 17.10
C VAL A 523 -36.05 17.71 15.70
N VAL A 524 -37.30 18.17 15.61
CA VAL A 524 -37.95 18.52 14.34
C VAL A 524 -37.84 20.03 14.14
N TYR A 525 -37.20 20.45 13.06
CA TYR A 525 -37.08 21.86 12.69
C TYR A 525 -37.38 22.01 11.20
N GLY A 526 -38.30 22.92 10.85
CA GLY A 526 -38.71 23.13 9.46
C GLY A 526 -39.29 21.87 8.77
N GLY A 527 -39.91 20.97 9.54
CA GLY A 527 -40.43 19.68 9.03
C GLY A 527 -39.37 18.59 8.83
N VAL A 528 -38.08 18.88 9.05
CA VAL A 528 -36.98 17.92 8.95
C VAL A 528 -36.62 17.41 10.35
N LYS A 529 -36.47 16.09 10.47
CA LYS A 529 -36.08 15.42 11.72
C LYS A 529 -34.56 15.28 11.78
N TYR A 530 -33.94 15.85 12.81
CA TYR A 530 -32.50 15.79 13.04
C TYR A 530 -32.20 14.93 14.27
N ALA A 531 -31.33 13.92 14.11
CA ALA A 531 -30.83 13.11 15.22
C ALA A 531 -29.56 13.76 15.81
N PHE A 532 -29.61 14.11 17.09
CA PHE A 532 -28.51 14.72 17.83
C PHE A 532 -27.63 13.68 18.52
N SER A 533 -28.13 12.45 18.68
CA SER A 533 -27.43 11.36 19.37
C SER A 533 -26.99 10.23 18.43
N ASP A 534 -26.89 10.49 17.13
CA ASP A 534 -26.54 9.47 16.14
C ASP A 534 -25.15 8.90 16.43
N GLY A 535 -25.08 7.62 16.79
CA GLY A 535 -23.83 6.92 17.03
C GLY A 535 -23.21 7.12 18.43
N ILE A 536 -23.94 7.69 19.40
CA ILE A 536 -23.44 7.84 20.78
C ILE A 536 -24.37 7.21 21.83
N GLY A 537 -23.79 6.56 22.83
CA GLY A 537 -24.48 5.99 23.99
C GLY A 537 -23.76 6.34 25.29
N LYS A 538 -24.12 5.64 26.36
CA LYS A 538 -23.61 5.89 27.72
C LYS A 538 -22.95 4.64 28.30
N ILE A 539 -21.95 4.84 29.14
CA ILE A 539 -21.29 3.81 29.96
C ILE A 539 -21.27 4.26 31.42
N SER A 540 -21.63 3.38 32.36
CA SER A 540 -21.60 3.75 33.78
C SER A 540 -20.17 3.95 34.28
N SER A 541 -20.01 4.83 35.27
CA SER A 541 -18.71 5.15 35.87
C SER A 541 -17.99 3.94 36.46
N GLU A 542 -18.72 2.99 37.05
CA GLU A 542 -18.13 1.77 37.59
C GLU A 542 -17.63 0.85 36.46
N PHE A 543 -18.45 0.67 35.42
CA PHE A 543 -18.08 -0.21 34.31
C PHE A 543 -16.95 0.38 33.47
N ALA A 544 -16.94 1.70 33.24
CA ALA A 544 -15.86 2.41 32.57
C ALA A 544 -14.50 2.20 33.25
N ARG A 545 -14.45 2.16 34.59
CA ARG A 545 -13.23 1.84 35.36
C ARG A 545 -12.70 0.44 35.05
N LYS A 546 -13.60 -0.55 35.01
CA LYS A 546 -13.25 -1.95 34.72
C LYS A 546 -12.76 -2.09 33.26
N VAL A 547 -13.41 -1.42 32.32
CA VAL A 547 -13.00 -1.35 30.90
C VAL A 547 -11.62 -0.68 30.77
N ALA A 548 -11.39 0.45 31.46
CA ALA A 548 -10.12 1.17 31.44
C ALA A 548 -8.94 0.30 31.91
N SER A 549 -9.12 -0.47 32.98
CA SER A 549 -8.10 -1.41 33.47
C SER A 549 -7.74 -2.47 32.43
N LYS A 550 -8.74 -3.03 31.70
CA LYS A 550 -8.49 -3.98 30.61
C LYS A 550 -7.78 -3.35 29.40
N CYS A 551 -8.00 -2.06 29.17
CA CYS A 551 -7.29 -1.29 28.14
C CYS A 551 -5.88 -0.83 28.57
N GLY A 552 -5.38 -1.24 29.75
CA GLY A 552 -4.07 -0.82 30.27
C GLY A 552 -4.03 0.63 30.78
N CYS A 553 -5.18 1.28 30.95
CA CYS A 553 -5.29 2.64 31.48
C CYS A 553 -5.28 2.61 33.02
N ASN A 554 -4.13 2.30 33.62
CA ASN A 554 -4.00 2.20 35.07
C ASN A 554 -4.03 3.59 35.73
N GLY A 555 -4.91 3.78 36.72
CA GLY A 555 -4.99 5.01 37.54
C GLY A 555 -5.79 6.20 36.95
N VAL A 556 -6.19 6.14 35.67
CA VAL A 556 -7.03 7.15 35.00
C VAL A 556 -8.08 6.47 34.13
N THR A 557 -9.35 6.84 34.32
CA THR A 557 -10.47 6.33 33.52
C THR A 557 -10.78 7.31 32.39
N PRO A 558 -10.70 6.90 31.11
CA PRO A 558 -11.15 7.71 29.99
C PRO A 558 -12.63 8.09 30.11
N SER A 559 -12.99 9.29 29.67
CA SER A 559 -14.38 9.79 29.68
C SER A 559 -15.21 9.26 28.52
N ALA A 560 -14.59 8.76 27.45
CA ALA A 560 -15.29 8.18 26.31
C ALA A 560 -14.53 7.01 25.68
N PHE A 561 -15.27 6.08 25.09
CA PHE A 561 -14.75 4.90 24.40
C PHE A 561 -15.42 4.74 23.04
N GLN A 562 -14.64 4.54 21.99
CA GLN A 562 -15.15 4.05 20.72
C GLN A 562 -15.28 2.53 20.79
N ILE A 563 -16.49 2.01 20.59
CA ILE A 563 -16.81 0.61 20.87
C ILE A 563 -17.38 -0.14 19.68
N ARG A 564 -17.25 -1.47 19.76
CA ARG A 564 -18.07 -2.45 19.04
C ARG A 564 -18.66 -3.43 20.04
N TYR A 565 -19.98 -3.60 20.05
CA TYR A 565 -20.68 -4.52 20.95
C TYR A 565 -21.86 -5.18 20.21
N GLY A 566 -21.81 -6.49 20.00
CA GLY A 566 -22.75 -7.13 19.06
C GLY A 566 -22.74 -6.42 17.71
N GLY A 567 -23.93 -6.01 17.22
CA GLY A 567 -24.08 -5.16 16.05
C GLY A 567 -24.14 -3.65 16.34
N TYR A 568 -23.88 -3.23 17.58
CA TYR A 568 -23.77 -1.82 17.96
C TYR A 568 -22.37 -1.28 17.67
N LYS A 569 -22.33 -0.09 17.06
CA LYS A 569 -21.11 0.66 16.74
C LYS A 569 -21.31 2.13 17.08
N GLY A 570 -20.33 2.74 17.74
CA GLY A 570 -20.35 4.16 18.06
C GLY A 570 -19.38 4.53 19.19
N VAL A 571 -19.66 5.66 19.82
CA VAL A 571 -18.98 6.13 21.04
C VAL A 571 -19.88 5.89 22.24
N VAL A 572 -19.31 5.54 23.40
CA VAL A 572 -20.01 5.60 24.69
C VAL A 572 -19.28 6.54 25.62
N ALA A 573 -20.02 7.50 26.19
CA ALA A 573 -19.51 8.49 27.13
C ALA A 573 -19.85 8.09 28.58
N VAL A 574 -18.96 8.41 29.52
CA VAL A 574 -19.19 8.13 30.94
C VAL A 574 -20.36 8.97 31.44
N ASP A 575 -21.39 8.30 31.93
CA ASP A 575 -22.51 8.93 32.64
C ASP A 575 -22.43 8.55 34.13
N PRO A 576 -22.15 9.51 35.03
CA PRO A 576 -22.11 9.29 36.46
C PRO A 576 -23.44 8.82 37.06
N THR A 577 -24.56 9.07 36.38
CA THR A 577 -25.92 8.76 36.87
C THR A 577 -26.45 7.41 36.36
N SER A 578 -25.77 6.78 35.39
CA SER A 578 -26.21 5.52 34.80
C SER A 578 -25.98 4.32 35.72
N SER A 579 -27.04 3.55 35.99
CA SER A 579 -26.99 2.29 36.74
C SER A 579 -26.70 1.07 35.86
N PHE A 580 -27.05 1.12 34.56
CA PHE A 580 -26.73 0.07 33.59
C PHE A 580 -25.28 0.15 33.14
N LYS A 581 -24.68 -1.00 32.77
CA LYS A 581 -23.30 -1.04 32.26
C LYS A 581 -23.17 -0.23 30.98
N LEU A 582 -24.13 -0.39 30.07
CA LEU A 582 -24.21 0.35 28.81
C LEU A 582 -25.66 0.82 28.58
N SER A 583 -25.83 2.04 28.09
CA SER A 583 -27.12 2.52 27.55
C SER A 583 -26.94 2.84 26.07
N LEU A 584 -27.59 2.08 25.19
CA LEU A 584 -27.36 2.11 23.74
C LEU A 584 -28.61 2.58 22.99
N ARG A 585 -28.39 3.32 21.90
CA ARG A 585 -29.44 3.89 21.06
C ARG A 585 -29.71 3.07 19.80
N LYS A 586 -30.89 3.26 19.19
CA LYS A 586 -31.28 2.56 17.96
C LYS A 586 -30.35 2.91 16.80
N SER A 587 -29.97 4.18 16.66
CA SER A 587 -29.00 4.66 15.67
C SER A 587 -27.70 3.86 15.70
N MET A 588 -27.24 3.43 16.87
CA MET A 588 -25.99 2.66 17.01
C MET A 588 -26.09 1.22 16.52
N CYS A 589 -27.28 0.61 16.46
CA CYS A 589 -27.49 -0.78 16.03
C CYS A 589 -27.43 -0.88 14.50
N LYS A 590 -26.47 -1.63 13.96
CA LYS A 590 -26.19 -1.70 12.51
C LYS A 590 -26.63 -3.03 11.87
N TYR A 591 -26.73 -4.07 12.68
CA TYR A 591 -27.20 -5.42 12.34
C TYR A 591 -27.52 -6.16 13.64
N GLU A 592 -28.27 -7.25 13.56
CA GLU A 592 -28.61 -8.06 14.75
C GLU A 592 -27.47 -9.04 15.09
N SER A 593 -27.22 -9.26 16.38
CA SER A 593 -26.15 -10.16 16.84
C SER A 593 -26.41 -10.64 18.28
N ASP A 594 -26.04 -11.89 18.56
CA ASP A 594 -26.07 -12.47 19.90
C ASP A 594 -24.76 -12.28 20.68
N ASN A 595 -23.76 -11.63 20.08
CA ASN A 595 -22.46 -11.44 20.70
C ASN A 595 -22.52 -10.41 21.85
N ILE A 596 -22.06 -10.81 23.04
CA ILE A 596 -22.05 -10.01 24.27
C ILE A 596 -20.68 -9.43 24.65
N LYS A 597 -19.66 -9.59 23.80
CA LYS A 597 -18.30 -9.09 24.05
C LYS A 597 -18.20 -7.61 23.66
N LEU A 598 -17.66 -6.81 24.59
CA LEU A 598 -17.34 -5.41 24.35
C LEU A 598 -15.89 -5.27 23.84
N ASP A 599 -15.76 -4.74 22.63
CA ASP A 599 -14.47 -4.36 22.05
C ASP A 599 -14.29 -2.85 22.09
N VAL A 600 -13.13 -2.40 22.59
CA VAL A 600 -12.71 -0.99 22.55
C VAL A 600 -11.71 -0.80 21.42
N LEU A 601 -11.98 0.17 20.56
CA LEU A 601 -11.13 0.53 19.42
C LEU A 601 -10.22 1.72 19.75
N ALA A 602 -10.78 2.67 20.47
CA ALA A 602 -10.09 3.87 20.93
C ALA A 602 -10.79 4.38 22.20
N TYR A 603 -10.13 5.28 22.91
CA TYR A 603 -10.67 5.94 24.09
C TYR A 603 -10.15 7.38 24.14
N SER A 604 -10.85 8.25 24.86
CA SER A 604 -10.48 9.65 25.04
C SER A 604 -9.08 9.77 25.65
N LYS A 605 -8.17 10.43 24.95
CA LYS A 605 -6.78 10.70 25.35
C LYS A 605 -6.26 11.89 24.56
N PHE A 606 -5.10 12.42 24.96
CA PHE A 606 -4.41 13.40 24.13
C PHE A 606 -4.08 12.83 22.74
N GLN A 607 -4.55 13.49 21.69
CA GLN A 607 -4.13 13.26 20.31
C GLN A 607 -3.71 14.58 19.66
N PRO A 608 -2.51 14.65 19.04
CA PRO A 608 -2.04 15.86 18.38
C PRO A 608 -2.88 16.22 17.14
N CYS A 609 -3.18 17.51 16.98
CA CYS A 609 -3.87 18.03 15.80
C CYS A 609 -2.90 18.40 14.69
N PHE A 610 -3.30 18.08 13.45
CA PHE A 610 -2.57 18.47 12.25
C PHE A 610 -3.55 19.07 11.24
N LEU A 611 -3.14 20.15 10.58
CA LEU A 611 -3.75 20.53 9.32
C LEU A 611 -3.41 19.48 8.26
N ASN A 612 -4.33 19.29 7.33
CA ASN A 612 -4.15 18.46 6.15
C ASN A 612 -4.61 19.26 4.90
N ARG A 613 -4.38 18.72 3.71
CA ARG A 613 -4.77 19.38 2.45
C ARG A 613 -6.24 19.82 2.41
N GLN A 614 -7.16 18.99 2.91
CA GLN A 614 -8.60 19.30 2.90
C GLN A 614 -8.94 20.48 3.80
N LEU A 615 -8.43 20.48 5.04
CA LEU A 615 -8.61 21.58 5.99
C LEU A 615 -7.99 22.88 5.47
N ILE A 616 -6.79 22.82 4.90
CA ILE A 616 -6.11 24.00 4.34
C ILE A 616 -6.95 24.58 3.19
N SER A 617 -7.38 23.76 2.24
CA SER A 617 -8.22 24.21 1.13
C SER A 617 -9.53 24.84 1.61
N LEU A 618 -10.16 24.24 2.62
CA LEU A 618 -11.42 24.74 3.16
C LEU A 618 -11.25 26.08 3.89
N LEU A 619 -10.24 26.18 4.77
CA LEU A 619 -9.94 27.41 5.50
C LEU A 619 -9.52 28.55 4.56
N SER A 620 -8.73 28.25 3.53
CA SER A 620 -8.37 29.21 2.48
C SER A 620 -9.61 29.73 1.74
N THR A 621 -10.53 28.83 1.36
CA THR A 621 -11.81 29.19 0.73
C THR A 621 -12.71 30.03 1.65
N LEU A 622 -12.65 29.80 2.97
CA LEU A 622 -13.36 30.57 3.99
C LEU A 622 -12.69 31.91 4.34
N GLY A 623 -11.60 32.27 3.66
CA GLY A 623 -10.95 33.59 3.78
C GLY A 623 -9.69 33.63 4.66
N VAL A 624 -9.15 32.49 5.09
CA VAL A 624 -7.85 32.46 5.78
C VAL A 624 -6.74 32.63 4.75
N GLU A 625 -5.94 33.70 4.87
CA GLU A 625 -4.84 33.98 3.94
C GLU A 625 -3.83 32.83 3.84
N ASP A 626 -3.42 32.48 2.62
CA ASP A 626 -2.49 31.38 2.37
C ASP A 626 -1.14 31.54 3.07
N GLN A 627 -0.72 32.80 3.28
CA GLN A 627 0.51 33.15 3.99
C GLN A 627 0.53 32.62 5.43
N VAL A 628 -0.63 32.44 6.07
CA VAL A 628 -0.75 31.84 7.40
C VAL A 628 -0.32 30.37 7.37
N PHE A 629 -0.75 29.61 6.36
CA PHE A 629 -0.37 28.21 6.22
C PHE A 629 1.12 28.07 5.87
N LEU A 630 1.63 28.91 4.98
CA LEU A 630 3.06 28.95 4.64
C LEU A 630 3.92 29.24 5.87
N LYS A 631 3.53 30.22 6.69
CA LYS A 631 4.24 30.53 7.95
C LYS A 631 4.21 29.36 8.93
N LYS A 632 3.08 28.65 9.06
CA LYS A 632 2.98 27.45 9.91
C LYS A 632 3.83 26.30 9.38
N GLN A 633 3.85 26.09 8.07
CA GLN A 633 4.68 25.08 7.43
C GLN A 633 6.18 25.37 7.64
N SER A 634 6.63 26.62 7.44
CA SER A 634 8.02 27.02 7.67
C SER A 634 8.44 26.79 9.12
N LYS A 635 7.57 27.12 10.08
CA LYS A 635 7.82 26.81 11.50
C LYS A 635 7.94 25.31 11.77
N ALA A 636 7.09 24.49 11.16
CA ALA A 636 7.17 23.04 11.29
C ALA A 636 8.50 22.49 10.73
N VAL A 637 8.98 23.01 9.60
CA VAL A 637 10.30 22.64 9.03
C VAL A 637 11.43 23.03 9.99
N GLN A 638 11.42 24.26 10.52
CA GLN A 638 12.42 24.71 11.48
C GLN A 638 12.43 23.84 12.76
N GLN A 639 11.26 23.45 13.25
CA GLN A 639 11.15 22.53 14.38
C GLN A 639 11.77 21.18 14.06
N LEU A 640 11.54 20.64 12.86
CA LEU A 640 12.13 19.37 12.42
C LEU A 640 13.65 19.44 12.27
N ASP A 641 14.19 20.59 11.85
CA ASP A 641 15.63 20.82 11.76
C ASP A 641 16.28 20.85 13.14
N ALA A 642 15.63 21.47 14.12
CA ALA A 642 16.13 21.59 15.49
C ALA A 642 16.25 20.22 16.21
N ILE A 643 15.47 19.21 15.82
CA ILE A 643 15.55 17.84 16.37
C ILE A 643 16.96 17.25 16.22
N LEU A 644 17.68 17.66 15.16
CA LEU A 644 19.00 17.10 14.87
C LEU A 644 20.12 17.66 15.75
N THR A 645 19.86 18.71 16.53
CA THR A 645 20.89 19.41 17.31
C THR A 645 20.48 19.68 18.76
N ASP A 646 19.19 19.91 19.02
CA ASP A 646 18.66 20.23 20.34
C ASP A 646 18.04 18.97 21.01
N PRO A 647 18.64 18.44 22.09
CA PRO A 647 18.12 17.26 22.80
C PRO A 647 16.68 17.42 23.29
N LEU A 648 16.28 18.63 23.71
CA LEU A 648 14.92 18.88 24.20
C LEU A 648 13.91 18.79 23.05
N ARG A 649 14.24 19.35 21.89
CA ARG A 649 13.41 19.25 20.68
C ARG A 649 13.36 17.83 20.15
N ALA A 650 14.47 17.11 20.23
CA ALA A 650 14.50 15.69 19.91
C ALA A 650 13.53 14.91 20.80
N GLN A 651 13.55 15.15 22.11
CA GLN A 651 12.66 14.50 23.06
C GLN A 651 11.18 14.85 22.80
N GLU A 652 10.84 16.13 22.62
CA GLU A 652 9.48 16.58 22.27
C GLU A 652 8.96 15.88 20.99
N ALA A 653 9.83 15.72 19.99
CA ALA A 653 9.48 15.06 18.74
C ALA A 653 9.27 13.54 18.91
N LEU A 654 10.09 12.89 19.75
CA LEU A 654 9.94 11.47 20.10
C LEU A 654 8.69 11.23 20.95
N ASP A 655 8.21 12.22 21.72
CA ASP A 655 6.95 12.14 22.46
C ASP A 655 5.71 12.16 21.55
N LEU A 656 5.84 12.72 20.34
CA LEU A 656 4.79 12.69 19.32
C LEU A 656 4.79 11.40 18.49
N MET A 657 5.79 10.53 18.65
CA MET A 657 5.83 9.23 17.98
C MET A 657 4.90 8.22 18.65
N SER A 658 4.50 7.20 17.88
CA SER A 658 3.89 6.00 18.45
C SER A 658 4.86 5.36 19.45
N PRO A 659 4.42 5.03 20.67
CA PRO A 659 5.24 4.29 21.63
C PRO A 659 5.75 2.98 21.02
N GLY A 660 7.00 2.64 21.29
CA GLY A 660 7.62 1.40 20.81
C GLY A 660 9.05 1.28 21.33
N GLU A 661 9.62 0.08 21.26
CA GLU A 661 10.97 -0.21 21.79
C GLU A 661 12.01 0.74 21.20
N ASN A 662 12.02 0.93 19.89
CA ASN A 662 12.95 1.87 19.25
C ASN A 662 12.78 3.31 19.76
N THR A 663 11.56 3.79 19.93
CA THR A 663 11.31 5.14 20.47
C THR A 663 11.75 5.24 21.92
N ASN A 664 11.55 4.20 22.73
CA ASN A 664 11.99 4.17 24.13
C ASN A 664 13.52 4.20 24.23
N VAL A 665 14.22 3.40 23.43
CA VAL A 665 15.69 3.40 23.36
C VAL A 665 16.21 4.79 22.98
N LEU A 666 15.62 5.45 21.97
CA LEU A 666 16.04 6.79 21.57
C LEU A 666 15.81 7.83 22.69
N LYS A 667 14.72 7.71 23.45
CA LYS A 667 14.46 8.56 24.61
C LYS A 667 15.46 8.31 25.73
N GLU A 668 15.76 7.05 26.03
CA GLU A 668 16.75 6.67 27.04
C GLU A 668 18.14 7.20 26.68
N LEU A 669 18.54 7.13 25.41
CA LEU A 669 19.79 7.74 24.94
C LEU A 669 19.82 9.26 25.23
N LEU A 670 18.76 9.99 24.89
CA LEU A 670 18.68 11.42 25.21
C LEU A 670 18.74 11.68 26.73
N MET A 671 18.04 10.86 27.52
CA MET A 671 18.03 10.97 29.00
C MET A 671 19.40 10.66 29.63
N CYS A 672 20.19 9.77 29.02
CA CYS A 672 21.57 9.49 29.40
C CYS A 672 22.55 10.59 28.96
N GLY A 673 22.07 11.66 28.31
CA GLY A 673 22.89 12.81 27.90
C GLY A 673 23.57 12.65 26.53
N TYR A 674 23.22 11.63 25.75
CA TYR A 674 23.71 11.51 24.38
C TYR A 674 23.14 12.63 23.51
N LYS A 675 24.01 13.27 22.72
CA LYS A 675 23.61 14.39 21.85
C LYS A 675 23.14 13.90 20.47
N PRO A 676 22.07 14.47 19.91
CA PRO A 676 21.54 14.15 18.58
C PRO A 676 22.54 14.17 17.42
N ASP A 677 23.54 15.05 17.49
CA ASP A 677 24.53 15.30 16.44
C ASP A 677 25.84 14.50 16.64
N THR A 678 25.99 13.85 17.79
CA THR A 678 27.25 13.22 18.19
C THR A 678 27.16 11.70 18.20
N GLU A 679 26.06 11.12 18.67
CA GLU A 679 25.89 9.66 18.72
C GLU A 679 25.38 9.14 17.35
N PRO A 680 26.14 8.30 16.63
CA PRO A 680 25.81 7.92 15.26
C PRO A 680 24.44 7.25 15.09
N TYR A 681 24.04 6.38 16.01
CA TYR A 681 22.76 5.67 15.91
C TYR A 681 21.58 6.62 16.11
N LEU A 682 21.61 7.43 17.17
CA LEU A 682 20.63 8.48 17.46
C LEU A 682 20.53 9.47 16.30
N SER A 683 21.66 9.95 15.78
CA SER A 683 21.67 10.89 14.65
C SER A 683 21.00 10.30 13.41
N MET A 684 21.37 9.07 13.03
CA MET A 684 20.78 8.37 11.89
C MET A 684 19.26 8.19 12.07
N MET A 685 18.82 7.81 13.28
CA MET A 685 17.41 7.60 13.57
C MET A 685 16.60 8.90 13.54
N LEU A 686 17.14 10.00 14.09
CA LEU A 686 16.51 11.32 14.04
C LEU A 686 16.49 11.90 12.63
N GLN A 687 17.53 11.70 11.83
CA GLN A 687 17.54 12.08 10.40
C GLN A 687 16.48 11.30 9.60
N THR A 688 16.36 10.00 9.86
CA THR A 688 15.33 9.16 9.23
C THR A 688 13.94 9.63 9.62
N PHE A 689 13.73 9.95 10.90
CA PHE A 689 12.47 10.53 11.37
C PHE A 689 12.16 11.86 10.68
N ARG A 690 13.13 12.78 10.65
CA ARG A 690 13.00 14.07 9.97
C ARG A 690 12.63 13.88 8.49
N ALA A 691 13.33 12.99 7.78
CA ALA A 691 13.04 12.69 6.38
C ALA A 691 11.61 12.17 6.19
N SER A 692 11.15 11.28 7.07
CA SER A 692 9.76 10.77 7.07
C SER A 692 8.74 11.89 7.29
N LYS A 693 8.97 12.80 8.25
CA LYS A 693 8.07 13.93 8.52
C LYS A 693 8.06 14.99 7.44
N LEU A 694 9.20 15.28 6.83
CA LEU A 694 9.28 16.14 5.64
C LEU A 694 8.54 15.52 4.45
N LEU A 695 8.61 14.19 4.30
CA LEU A 695 7.83 13.49 3.28
C LEU A 695 6.32 13.61 3.55
N GLU A 696 5.85 13.47 4.80
CA GLU A 696 4.45 13.70 5.18
C GLU A 696 4.01 15.16 4.91
N LEU A 697 4.86 16.14 5.20
CA LEU A 697 4.60 17.55 4.88
C LEU A 697 4.47 17.76 3.36
N ARG A 698 5.39 17.21 2.57
CA ARG A 698 5.37 17.33 1.10
C ARG A 698 4.16 16.63 0.48
N THR A 699 3.86 15.41 0.92
CA THR A 699 2.87 14.54 0.27
C THR A 699 1.46 14.70 0.83
N LYS A 700 1.28 15.18 2.06
CA LYS A 700 -0.02 15.28 2.74
C LYS A 700 -0.30 16.65 3.37
N SER A 701 0.66 17.57 3.32
CA SER A 701 0.57 18.88 4.00
C SER A 701 0.21 18.74 5.48
N ARG A 702 0.79 17.73 6.15
CA ARG A 702 0.50 17.38 7.54
C ARG A 702 1.20 18.34 8.51
N ILE A 703 0.64 19.54 8.70
CA ILE A 703 1.25 20.61 9.51
C ILE A 703 0.76 20.51 10.96
N PHE A 704 1.67 20.33 11.92
CA PHE A 704 1.33 20.24 13.34
C PHE A 704 0.80 21.57 13.89
N ILE A 705 -0.26 21.51 14.71
CA ILE A 705 -0.86 22.67 15.38
C ILE A 705 -0.71 22.49 16.89
N PRO A 706 0.22 23.21 17.54
CA PRO A 706 0.48 23.04 18.97
C PRO A 706 -0.75 23.23 19.84
N ASP A 707 -1.56 24.26 19.61
CA ASP A 707 -2.73 24.56 20.44
C ASP A 707 -3.97 23.73 20.06
N GLY A 708 -3.88 22.95 18.98
CA GLY A 708 -4.97 22.11 18.50
C GLY A 708 -4.89 20.69 19.05
N ARG A 709 -6.05 20.05 19.18
CA ARG A 709 -6.17 18.64 19.60
C ARG A 709 -7.19 17.90 18.74
N ALA A 710 -6.87 16.66 18.41
CA ALA A 710 -7.90 15.71 17.96
C ALA A 710 -8.56 15.12 19.21
N MET A 711 -9.88 15.14 19.27
CA MET A 711 -10.67 14.72 20.42
C MET A 711 -11.89 13.92 19.96
N MET A 712 -12.38 13.04 20.84
CA MET A 712 -13.66 12.37 20.62
C MET A 712 -14.82 13.34 20.85
N GLY A 713 -15.77 13.37 19.93
CA GLY A 713 -17.04 14.05 20.14
C GLY A 713 -17.91 13.28 21.13
N CYS A 714 -18.51 14.00 22.08
CA CYS A 714 -19.48 13.50 23.04
C CYS A 714 -20.76 14.34 23.02
N LEU A 715 -21.85 13.82 23.59
CA LEU A 715 -23.14 14.50 23.70
C LEU A 715 -23.36 14.96 25.13
N ASP A 716 -23.90 16.15 25.30
CA ASP A 716 -24.35 16.66 26.58
C ASP A 716 -25.67 16.01 27.01
N GLU A 717 -25.57 14.90 27.74
CA GLU A 717 -26.72 14.19 28.32
C GLU A 717 -27.42 15.02 29.44
N THR A 718 -26.76 16.06 29.99
CA THR A 718 -27.32 16.91 31.06
C THR A 718 -28.24 18.02 30.53
N ARG A 719 -28.21 18.27 29.21
CA ARG A 719 -29.00 19.32 28.52
C ARG A 719 -28.69 20.74 29.03
N THR A 720 -27.47 20.97 29.49
CA THR A 720 -27.01 22.27 30.02
C THR A 720 -26.49 23.18 28.91
N LEU A 721 -25.83 22.66 27.89
CA LEU A 721 -25.28 23.45 26.79
C LEU A 721 -26.37 23.99 25.86
N GLU A 722 -26.21 25.24 25.42
CA GLU A 722 -27.04 25.87 24.40
C GLU A 722 -26.50 25.64 22.98
N TYR A 723 -27.35 25.85 21.96
CA TYR A 723 -26.91 25.75 20.57
C TYR A 723 -25.76 26.72 20.27
N GLY A 724 -24.71 26.21 19.62
CA GLY A 724 -23.47 26.95 19.35
C GLY A 724 -22.44 26.95 20.50
N GLN A 725 -22.76 26.35 21.64
CA GLN A 725 -21.82 26.15 22.74
C GLN A 725 -21.18 24.77 22.72
N VAL A 726 -20.01 24.62 23.33
CA VAL A 726 -19.36 23.32 23.60
C VAL A 726 -18.70 23.34 24.96
N PHE A 727 -18.47 22.16 25.55
CA PHE A 727 -17.59 22.01 26.71
C PHE A 727 -16.32 21.25 26.31
N VAL A 728 -15.17 21.80 26.68
CA VAL A 728 -13.86 21.20 26.40
C VAL A 728 -12.98 21.29 27.63
N GLN A 729 -12.53 20.15 28.12
CA GLN A 729 -11.58 20.03 29.21
C GLN A 729 -10.54 18.97 28.85
N PHE A 730 -9.27 19.26 29.09
CA PHE A 730 -8.18 18.34 28.76
C PHE A 730 -7.23 18.11 29.92
N SER A 731 -6.56 16.95 29.88
CA SER A 731 -5.54 16.57 30.85
C SER A 731 -4.20 17.27 30.55
N GLY A 732 -3.50 17.67 31.60
CA GLY A 732 -2.21 18.35 31.55
C GLY A 732 -1.01 17.49 31.13
N SER A 733 -1.20 16.33 30.50
CA SER A 733 -0.11 15.36 30.25
C SER A 733 1.05 15.89 29.39
N ARG A 734 0.90 17.07 28.77
CA ARG A 734 1.99 17.81 28.10
C ARG A 734 3.00 18.44 29.06
N TYR A 735 2.65 18.59 30.34
CA TYR A 735 3.48 19.19 31.38
C TYR A 735 3.87 18.16 32.43
N ARG A 736 4.35 16.97 32.03
CA ARG A 736 5.24 16.24 32.93
C ARG A 736 6.52 17.05 33.03
N GLN A 737 6.59 17.90 34.06
CA GLN A 737 7.83 18.59 34.42
C GLN A 737 8.93 17.55 34.61
N PHE A 738 10.12 17.91 34.13
CA PHE A 738 11.38 17.22 34.33
C PHE A 738 11.51 16.69 35.76
N GLY A 739 11.74 15.37 35.93
CA GLY A 739 12.21 14.80 37.20
C GLY A 739 11.71 13.40 37.56
N ASP A 740 10.49 13.02 37.19
CA ASP A 740 9.93 11.75 37.68
C ASP A 740 10.30 10.57 36.76
N SER A 741 11.36 9.89 37.17
CA SER A 741 11.75 8.56 36.70
C SER A 741 10.54 7.59 36.75
N PRO A 742 10.35 6.71 35.75
CA PRO A 742 9.23 5.76 35.74
C PRO A 742 9.26 4.70 36.85
N MET A 743 10.24 4.77 37.76
CA MET A 743 10.49 3.81 38.83
C MET A 743 10.13 4.30 40.24
N LEU A 744 9.65 5.54 40.41
CA LEU A 744 9.18 6.06 41.70
C LEU A 744 7.72 6.47 41.59
N GLY A 745 6.86 5.84 42.40
CA GLY A 745 5.41 6.06 42.45
C GLY A 745 5.00 7.44 42.98
N GLY A 746 5.38 8.51 42.27
CA GLY A 746 4.97 9.87 42.54
C GLY A 746 3.57 10.15 42.00
N ASN A 747 2.68 10.61 42.88
CA ASN A 747 1.35 11.15 42.56
C ASN A 747 1.48 12.38 41.65
N GLY A 748 1.63 12.19 40.34
CA GLY A 748 1.54 13.26 39.35
C GLY A 748 0.18 13.93 39.45
N THR A 749 0.18 15.21 39.83
CA THR A 749 -1.03 16.01 40.01
C THR A 749 -1.86 16.02 38.72
N LYS A 750 -3.12 15.57 38.82
CA LYS A 750 -4.10 15.49 37.73
C LYS A 750 -4.59 16.90 37.33
N GLN A 751 -3.70 17.76 36.86
CA GLN A 751 -4.08 19.12 36.44
C GLN A 751 -4.98 19.03 35.20
N ARG A 752 -6.18 19.60 35.32
CA ARG A 752 -7.19 19.70 34.27
C ARG A 752 -7.31 21.14 33.84
N PHE A 753 -7.42 21.37 32.54
CA PHE A 753 -7.56 22.70 31.96
C PHE A 753 -8.90 22.78 31.24
N ILE A 754 -9.71 23.77 31.60
CA ILE A 754 -11.00 24.05 30.98
C ILE A 754 -10.80 25.17 29.96
N VAL A 755 -11.29 24.95 28.74
CA VAL A 755 -11.23 25.94 27.67
C VAL A 755 -12.47 26.82 27.72
N THR A 756 -12.28 28.13 27.59
CA THR A 756 -13.36 29.11 27.46
C THR A 756 -13.09 30.05 26.29
N GLY A 757 -14.16 30.57 25.68
CA GLY A 757 -14.06 31.49 24.54
C GLY A 757 -14.29 30.82 23.19
N SER A 758 -13.86 31.47 22.11
CA SER A 758 -14.09 30.97 20.75
C SER A 758 -13.16 29.81 20.40
N VAL A 759 -13.73 28.73 19.86
CA VAL A 759 -13.00 27.55 19.38
C VAL A 759 -13.42 27.22 17.95
N VAL A 760 -12.48 26.68 17.17
CA VAL A 760 -12.75 26.21 15.81
C VAL A 760 -12.82 24.69 15.86
N VAL A 761 -13.95 24.14 15.45
CA VAL A 761 -14.17 22.69 15.43
C VAL A 761 -14.31 22.24 13.99
N ALA A 762 -13.58 21.20 13.61
CA ALA A 762 -13.62 20.62 12.28
C ALA A 762 -13.74 19.09 12.32
N LYS A 763 -14.39 18.52 11.31
CA LYS A 763 -14.55 17.07 11.14
C LYS A 763 -13.65 16.57 10.01
N ASN A 764 -12.83 15.55 10.22
CA ASN A 764 -12.14 14.88 9.11
C ASN A 764 -12.87 13.62 8.65
N PRO A 765 -13.04 13.40 7.32
CA PRO A 765 -12.65 14.29 6.21
C PRO A 765 -13.55 15.54 6.09
N CYS A 766 -12.96 16.69 5.73
CA CYS A 766 -13.67 17.94 5.44
C CYS A 766 -14.02 18.02 3.95
N LEU A 767 -15.31 18.05 3.60
CA LEU A 767 -15.77 18.11 2.21
C LEU A 767 -16.67 19.32 1.94
N HIS A 768 -17.35 19.84 2.96
CA HIS A 768 -18.26 20.97 2.86
C HIS A 768 -17.82 22.13 3.77
N PRO A 769 -18.01 23.42 3.39
CA PRO A 769 -17.65 24.56 4.25
C PRO A 769 -18.22 24.49 5.67
N GLY A 770 -19.42 23.91 5.83
CA GLY A 770 -20.06 23.69 7.13
C GLY A 770 -19.44 22.59 8.00
N ASP A 771 -18.43 21.85 7.50
CA ASP A 771 -17.64 20.89 8.29
C ASP A 771 -16.63 21.57 9.22
N VAL A 772 -16.41 22.88 9.05
CA VAL A 772 -15.65 23.74 9.96
C VAL A 772 -16.62 24.74 10.59
N ARG A 773 -16.65 24.80 11.92
CA ARG A 773 -17.53 25.68 12.67
C ARG A 773 -16.78 26.43 13.75
N VAL A 774 -17.13 27.70 13.93
CA VAL A 774 -16.72 28.49 15.10
C VAL A 774 -17.79 28.33 16.17
N LEU A 775 -17.40 27.84 17.35
CA LEU A 775 -18.27 27.57 18.49
C LEU A 775 -17.74 28.29 19.73
N ARG A 776 -18.57 28.40 20.78
CA ARG A 776 -18.15 29.00 22.06
C ARG A 776 -17.94 27.92 23.12
N ALA A 777 -16.70 27.74 23.56
CA ALA A 777 -16.37 26.93 24.71
C ALA A 777 -16.83 27.63 26.01
N VAL A 778 -17.59 26.91 26.84
CA VAL A 778 -18.16 27.40 28.10
C VAL A 778 -17.81 26.44 29.25
N ASN A 779 -17.68 26.98 30.46
CA ASN A 779 -17.44 26.18 31.66
C ASN A 779 -18.79 25.75 32.27
N VAL A 780 -18.99 24.43 32.42
CA VAL A 780 -20.21 23.82 32.98
C VAL A 780 -19.80 22.79 34.03
N SER A 781 -20.21 22.98 35.29
CA SER A 781 -19.85 22.12 36.42
C SER A 781 -20.26 20.67 36.25
N GLU A 782 -21.44 20.46 35.69
CA GLU A 782 -22.07 19.17 35.47
C GLU A 782 -21.26 18.30 34.50
N LEU A 783 -20.46 18.94 33.63
CA LEU A 783 -19.62 18.28 32.62
C LEU A 783 -18.15 18.13 33.05
N HIS A 784 -17.76 18.51 34.27
CA HIS A 784 -16.36 18.40 34.75
C HIS A 784 -15.80 16.97 34.80
N HIS A 785 -16.67 15.96 34.72
CA HIS A 785 -16.28 14.55 34.61
C HIS A 785 -15.78 14.18 33.19
N MET A 786 -16.08 15.00 32.18
CA MET A 786 -15.68 14.82 30.80
C MET A 786 -14.28 15.42 30.57
N VAL A 787 -13.30 14.59 30.19
CA VAL A 787 -11.90 14.96 29.98
C VAL A 787 -11.41 14.39 28.65
N ASP A 788 -10.58 15.15 27.95
CA ASP A 788 -9.98 14.78 26.65
C ASP A 788 -11.02 14.42 25.57
N CYS A 789 -12.17 15.10 25.62
CA CYS A 789 -13.27 15.02 24.66
C CYS A 789 -13.93 16.40 24.48
N VAL A 790 -14.67 16.56 23.37
CA VAL A 790 -15.47 17.76 23.07
C VAL A 790 -16.94 17.38 23.25
N VAL A 791 -17.65 18.06 24.16
CA VAL A 791 -19.06 17.79 24.44
C VAL A 791 -19.94 18.78 23.67
N PHE A 792 -20.87 18.26 22.88
CA PHE A 792 -21.80 19.02 22.05
C PHE A 792 -23.21 19.09 22.65
N PRO A 793 -23.96 20.18 22.40
CA PRO A 793 -25.31 20.36 22.88
C PRO A 793 -26.28 19.42 22.16
N GLN A 794 -27.30 18.99 22.88
CA GLN A 794 -28.48 18.31 22.31
C GLN A 794 -29.61 19.29 21.92
N LYS A 795 -29.37 20.61 22.02
CA LYS A 795 -30.30 21.68 21.64
C LYS A 795 -29.89 22.30 20.30
N GLY A 796 -30.85 22.66 19.45
CA GLY A 796 -30.59 23.43 18.22
C GLY A 796 -31.58 23.18 17.10
N SER A 797 -31.46 23.98 16.03
CA SER A 797 -32.23 23.82 14.78
C SER A 797 -31.69 22.71 13.87
N SER A 798 -30.44 22.29 14.08
CA SER A 798 -29.82 21.15 13.39
C SER A 798 -28.76 20.51 14.29
N SER A 799 -28.50 19.22 14.10
CA SER A 799 -27.39 18.56 14.79
C SER A 799 -26.07 19.13 14.29
N LEU A 800 -25.15 19.43 15.21
CA LEU A 800 -23.82 19.94 14.87
C LEU A 800 -22.94 18.84 14.27
N TYR A 801 -23.04 17.61 14.76
CA TYR A 801 -22.20 16.47 14.36
C TYR A 801 -22.93 15.14 14.54
N ALA A 802 -22.53 14.12 13.78
CA ALA A 802 -22.91 12.72 14.00
C ALA A 802 -21.71 11.98 14.62
N PHE A 803 -21.90 11.11 15.61
CA PHE A 803 -20.79 10.51 16.37
C PHE A 803 -20.24 9.20 15.75
N GLU A 804 -20.76 8.78 14.60
CA GLU A 804 -20.19 7.66 13.83
C GLU A 804 -18.83 8.01 13.20
N ASP A 805 -17.79 7.26 13.59
CA ASP A 805 -16.44 7.23 12.98
C ASP A 805 -15.69 8.57 12.89
N GLN A 806 -15.92 9.50 13.83
CA GLN A 806 -15.41 10.87 13.71
C GLN A 806 -14.39 11.24 14.79
N GLU A 807 -13.17 11.56 14.36
CA GLU A 807 -12.27 12.42 15.11
C GLU A 807 -12.70 13.87 14.87
N VAL A 808 -12.93 14.60 15.97
CA VAL A 808 -13.24 16.02 15.97
C VAL A 808 -11.94 16.76 16.25
N TYR A 809 -11.59 17.71 15.38
CA TYR A 809 -10.39 18.53 15.50
C TYR A 809 -10.80 19.86 16.11
N GLY A 810 -10.23 20.21 17.26
CA GLY A 810 -10.50 21.45 18.01
C GLY A 810 -9.25 22.28 18.20
#